data_AF-A0AAE1LFZ9-F1
#
_entry.id   AF-A0AAE1LFZ9-F1
#
_cell.length_a   1.000
_cell.length_b   1.000
_cell.length_c   1.000
_cell.angle_alpha   90.00
_cell.angle_beta   90.00
_cell.angle_gamma   90.00
#
_symmetry.space_group_name_H-M   'P 1'
#
loop_
_entity.id
_entity.type
_entity.pdbx_description
1 polymer ?
#
loop_
_entity_poly.entity_id
_entity_poly.type
_entity_poly.pdbx_seq_one_letter_code
_entity_poly.pdbx_strand_id
1 'polypeptide(L)'
;MKAPGGVVLVLAALAGCCSAQLFAEQVEQQQLNLQTQSIQQRLQDMQRLMQFAPDELQKANLARQQSDLLQQLQDVQQRQLQLQAQLQDQVARGQQPTAQVQELENRLDSQPQPFVQPQPQPRPQPRPQRRPQPRPQPQPQPQPQPVLVRQGQPTPPPPPPQQQQQEPDITFPGREEESSVPCSTLSGRAGTCRLLVKCVTFFAQIPELRKQPCALDSQGNQGVCCPANERRPPSSKGNNGVLQPPPPPPVEVPPLTPQQLSSAAAQGVQRVRERQELEQQLVNLNRVLQPDSAARRHLELFPTSNNTLNSGKQAQSSVEASLDLLNEFQLSKDQGTFALPRFSVLNTVIADLCPRRLPCRVGKYRTADATCNNIVNSRWGSQGSALQRLLPPKYGDGVNSPRVMANGSPLPSARLVSSRLAQESDRPSDNVTLLLMQWGQFLDHDLTHTPISRGQNGVGISCCQDGQVSDPRVSHPDCFPIPVPRDDRFLAPFGERCMEFVRSLPAPRPECNFGPREQMNQITGFLDGSNIYGSDANKQQQLRLFRGGRLREQNVRGRSMLPANPNECQDTNGAACFVSGDGRVNEQPDLALMHTVWLREHNRVADQLQALHPQWTDEELFQEARRIVVAEMQHITYNEFLPIVLGKPYMDRAEMSPKDSGYTALYDRELNPGITNAFATAAFRFGHTLLVSNLQGVGRFGNVRKNFPLSKSAFKPFMLYEEDGIDDMVRGLTTQSSQKFDRFFTKEVTNHLFQNDLPFGLDLVALNLQRGRDHGLPGYTEWRQVCGLRRPRSWEDLQGIMDPDGIAVLQSMYPSVDEVDLFAAGVSERPAPGALLGPTFTCIVGDQFGRLRRGDRFFYEEGNQPSSFKPEQLQQLRRTSLARVLCDNTDNIALMQPLAFFHASFVNQRVACNSDAIPRLDIRAWANERPSNF
;
A
#
# COMPACT_ATOMS: atom_id res chain seq x y z
N MET A 1 23.63 10.53 72.48
CA MET A 1 22.27 11.01 72.12
C MET A 1 22.45 12.21 71.21
N LYS A 2 22.28 12.06 69.89
CA LYS A 2 21.14 12.48 69.04
C LYS A 2 21.15 13.98 68.67
N ALA A 3 21.16 14.46 67.43
CA ALA A 3 21.65 14.03 66.10
C ALA A 3 21.42 15.23 65.14
N PRO A 4 22.39 15.71 64.32
CA PRO A 4 22.12 16.70 63.29
C PRO A 4 22.62 16.30 61.90
N GLY A 5 22.06 16.95 60.87
CA GLY A 5 22.56 16.90 59.50
C GLY A 5 22.14 18.16 58.75
N GLY A 6 23.10 19.05 58.53
CA GLY A 6 23.02 20.22 57.66
C GLY A 6 24.15 20.20 56.64
N VAL A 7 23.75 20.45 55.37
CA VAL A 7 24.41 21.12 54.23
C VAL A 7 25.94 21.31 54.24
N VAL A 8 26.62 20.93 53.13
CA VAL A 8 27.54 21.77 52.31
C VAL A 8 28.08 20.97 51.09
N LEU A 9 28.25 21.69 49.97
CA LEU A 9 28.77 21.32 48.65
C LEU A 9 30.32 21.34 48.58
N VAL A 10 30.88 20.50 47.69
CA VAL A 10 32.19 20.55 46.97
C VAL A 10 33.50 20.22 47.72
N LEU A 11 34.06 19.03 47.42
CA LEU A 11 35.36 18.83 46.75
C LEU A 11 35.55 17.34 46.40
N ALA A 12 36.02 17.08 45.19
CA ALA A 12 36.17 15.77 44.58
C ALA A 12 37.44 15.01 45.06
N ALA A 13 37.40 13.70 44.84
CA ALA A 13 38.52 12.75 44.72
C ALA A 13 39.26 12.32 46.01
N LEU A 14 39.00 11.07 46.45
CA LEU A 14 39.97 9.95 46.42
C LEU A 14 39.40 8.71 47.15
N ALA A 15 39.60 7.52 46.54
CA ALA A 15 39.17 6.16 46.90
C ALA A 15 37.68 5.84 46.58
N GLY A 16 37.31 5.15 45.49
CA GLY A 16 38.06 4.17 44.70
C GLY A 16 37.99 2.78 45.35
N CYS A 17 36.93 2.01 45.07
CA CYS A 17 36.99 0.56 44.80
C CYS A 17 35.59 -0.03 44.52
N CYS A 18 35.52 -0.84 43.46
CA CYS A 18 34.44 -1.72 43.01
C CYS A 18 33.34 -1.10 42.11
N SER A 19 33.73 -0.65 40.92
CA SER A 19 32.93 -0.97 39.73
C SER A 19 33.00 -2.48 39.54
N ALA A 20 31.92 -3.20 39.83
CA ALA A 20 31.84 -4.62 39.56
C ALA A 20 31.79 -4.78 38.03
N GLN A 21 32.91 -5.18 37.41
CA GLN A 21 32.94 -5.43 35.97
C GLN A 21 32.02 -6.62 35.68
N LEU A 22 30.97 -6.40 34.89
CA LEU A 22 29.99 -7.44 34.56
C LEU A 22 30.38 -8.20 33.29
N PHE A 23 30.08 -9.50 33.21
CA PHE A 23 30.16 -10.29 31.98
C PHE A 23 28.97 -10.00 31.06
N ALA A 24 29.09 -10.29 29.75
CA ALA A 24 27.98 -10.12 28.79
C ALA A 24 26.74 -10.93 29.21
N GLU A 25 26.97 -12.07 29.83
CA GLU A 25 25.97 -12.98 30.39
C GLU A 25 25.24 -12.36 31.60
N GLN A 26 25.86 -11.45 32.37
CA GLN A 26 25.16 -10.71 33.42
C GLN A 26 24.22 -9.64 32.86
N VAL A 27 24.56 -9.04 31.72
CA VAL A 27 23.68 -8.11 30.99
C VAL A 27 22.50 -8.87 30.38
N GLU A 28 22.75 -10.04 29.76
CA GLU A 28 21.69 -10.93 29.26
C GLU A 28 20.78 -11.40 30.42
N GLN A 29 21.34 -11.68 31.60
CA GLN A 29 20.56 -12.05 32.79
C GLN A 29 19.61 -10.92 33.22
N GLN A 30 20.05 -9.66 33.15
CA GLN A 30 19.22 -8.50 33.48
C GLN A 30 18.10 -8.28 32.45
N GLN A 31 18.38 -8.51 31.16
CA GLN A 31 17.37 -8.47 30.10
C GLN A 31 16.31 -9.58 30.27
N LEU A 32 16.72 -10.81 30.58
CA LEU A 32 15.79 -11.91 30.85
C LEU A 32 14.94 -11.64 32.11
N ASN A 33 15.48 -10.96 33.12
CA ASN A 33 14.72 -10.52 34.30
C ASN A 33 13.62 -9.51 33.92
N LEU A 34 13.93 -8.52 33.08
CA LEU A 34 12.94 -7.56 32.59
C LEU A 34 11.87 -8.24 31.70
N GLN A 35 12.29 -9.19 30.86
CA GLN A 35 11.38 -9.99 30.05
C GLN A 35 10.45 -10.85 30.91
N THR A 36 10.97 -11.45 31.99
CA THR A 36 10.18 -12.20 32.99
C THR A 36 9.12 -11.32 33.64
N GLN A 37 9.50 -10.11 34.09
CA GLN A 37 8.57 -9.16 34.69
C GLN A 37 7.48 -8.71 33.69
N SER A 38 7.85 -8.46 32.43
CA SER A 38 6.91 -8.11 31.36
C SER A 38 5.91 -9.24 31.05
N ILE A 39 6.36 -10.50 31.00
CA ILE A 39 5.47 -11.65 30.79
C ILE A 39 4.54 -11.84 32.00
N GLN A 40 5.05 -11.70 33.21
CA GLN A 40 4.25 -11.77 34.44
C GLN A 40 3.17 -10.67 34.49
N GLN A 41 3.50 -9.44 34.10
CA GLN A 41 2.53 -8.35 34.01
C GLN A 41 1.42 -8.66 33.00
N ARG A 42 1.78 -9.16 31.81
CA ARG A 42 0.80 -9.57 30.78
C ARG A 42 -0.09 -10.73 31.24
N LEU A 43 0.45 -11.68 32.00
CA LEU A 43 -0.34 -12.76 32.61
C LEU A 43 -1.36 -12.22 33.62
N GLN A 44 -0.98 -11.22 34.43
CA GLN A 44 -1.89 -10.57 35.37
C GLN A 44 -2.99 -9.77 34.66
N ASP A 45 -2.63 -9.02 33.60
CA ASP A 45 -3.60 -8.26 32.82
C ASP A 45 -4.59 -9.18 32.10
N MET A 46 -4.11 -10.31 31.59
CA MET A 46 -4.96 -11.31 30.94
C MET A 46 -5.88 -12.03 31.93
N GLN A 47 -5.42 -12.30 33.16
CA GLN A 47 -6.29 -12.80 34.22
C GLN A 47 -7.41 -11.81 34.57
N ARG A 48 -7.14 -10.50 34.51
CA ARG A 48 -8.18 -9.46 34.66
C ARG A 48 -9.14 -9.48 33.48
N LEU A 49 -8.64 -9.56 32.24
CA LEU A 49 -9.48 -9.60 31.04
C LEU A 49 -10.41 -10.83 31.02
N MET A 50 -9.96 -12.00 31.49
CA MET A 50 -10.80 -13.19 31.61
C MET A 50 -11.99 -13.01 32.57
N GLN A 51 -11.89 -12.12 33.56
CA GLN A 51 -12.97 -11.83 34.50
C GLN A 51 -14.10 -10.99 33.88
N PHE A 52 -13.80 -10.24 32.82
CA PHE A 52 -14.73 -9.33 32.14
C PHE A 52 -15.13 -9.80 30.73
N ALA A 53 -14.70 -11.00 30.32
CA ALA A 53 -15.00 -11.54 29.00
C ALA A 53 -16.50 -11.92 28.88
N PRO A 54 -17.25 -11.35 27.92
CA PRO A 54 -18.70 -11.48 27.80
C PRO A 54 -19.19 -12.85 27.31
N ASP A 55 -18.36 -13.63 26.61
CA ASP A 55 -18.74 -14.96 26.10
C ASP A 55 -17.65 -16.04 26.29
N GLU A 56 -18.08 -17.31 26.19
CA GLU A 56 -17.22 -18.49 26.39
C GLU A 56 -16.16 -18.69 25.28
N LEU A 57 -16.40 -18.17 24.08
CA LEU A 57 -15.44 -18.26 22.98
C LEU A 57 -14.26 -17.31 23.23
N GLN A 58 -14.55 -16.10 23.71
CA GLN A 58 -13.56 -15.11 24.09
C GLN A 58 -12.77 -15.57 25.32
N LYS A 59 -13.40 -16.21 26.31
CA LYS A 59 -12.69 -16.88 27.41
C LYS A 59 -11.78 -18.01 26.91
N ALA A 60 -12.23 -18.83 25.97
CA ALA A 60 -11.42 -19.90 25.40
C ALA A 60 -10.21 -19.37 24.61
N ASN A 61 -10.35 -18.24 23.91
CA ASN A 61 -9.25 -17.59 23.21
C ASN A 61 -8.25 -16.95 24.19
N LEU A 62 -8.73 -16.27 25.24
CA LEU A 62 -7.89 -15.73 26.30
C LEU A 62 -7.15 -16.84 27.06
N ALA A 63 -7.79 -17.99 27.27
CA ALA A 63 -7.14 -19.16 27.88
C ALA A 63 -6.01 -19.75 27.02
N ARG A 64 -6.15 -19.75 25.69
CA ARG A 64 -5.04 -20.14 24.79
C ARG A 64 -3.89 -19.16 24.85
N GLN A 65 -4.17 -17.86 24.80
CA GLN A 65 -3.15 -16.81 24.95
C GLN A 65 -2.45 -16.88 26.32
N GLN A 66 -3.17 -17.29 27.37
CA GLN A 66 -2.60 -17.60 28.68
C GLN A 66 -1.66 -18.79 28.66
N SER A 67 -2.02 -19.87 27.99
CA SER A 67 -1.15 -21.01 27.80
C SER A 67 0.14 -20.63 27.07
N ASP A 68 0.04 -19.81 26.02
CA ASP A 68 1.21 -19.36 25.25
C ASP A 68 2.15 -18.47 26.07
N LEU A 69 1.61 -17.54 26.87
CA LEU A 69 2.40 -16.69 27.76
C LEU A 69 3.06 -17.48 28.90
N LEU A 70 2.39 -18.52 29.41
CA LEU A 70 2.99 -19.44 30.39
C LEU A 70 4.14 -20.26 29.78
N GLN A 71 4.00 -20.69 28.52
CA GLN A 71 5.09 -21.37 27.80
C GLN A 71 6.28 -20.43 27.61
N GLN A 72 6.04 -19.18 27.17
CA GLN A 72 7.10 -18.18 27.05
C GLN A 72 7.81 -17.90 28.38
N LEU A 73 7.06 -17.88 29.49
CA LEU A 73 7.66 -17.71 30.82
C LEU A 73 8.58 -18.89 31.18
N GLN A 74 8.16 -20.11 30.87
CA GLN A 74 8.99 -21.32 31.09
C GLN A 74 10.25 -21.28 30.25
N ASP A 75 10.16 -20.89 28.98
CA ASP A 75 11.32 -20.81 28.08
C ASP A 75 12.34 -19.77 28.59
N VAL A 76 11.87 -18.60 29.03
CA VAL A 76 12.72 -17.54 29.63
C VAL A 76 13.37 -18.04 30.93
N GLN A 77 12.63 -18.74 31.79
CA GLN A 77 13.18 -19.32 33.02
C GLN A 77 14.23 -20.39 32.74
N GLN A 78 14.03 -21.24 31.73
CA GLN A 78 15.04 -22.21 31.32
C GLN A 78 16.30 -21.53 30.80
N ARG A 79 16.15 -20.45 30.01
CA ARG A 79 17.29 -19.67 29.53
C ARG A 79 18.05 -19.02 30.68
N GLN A 80 17.37 -18.48 31.69
CA GLN A 80 18.01 -17.95 32.90
C GLN A 80 18.83 -19.01 33.64
N LEU A 81 18.31 -20.23 33.78
CA LEU A 81 19.04 -21.33 34.42
C LEU A 81 20.29 -21.74 33.63
N GLN A 82 20.20 -21.79 32.30
CA GLN A 82 21.35 -22.07 31.43
C GLN A 82 22.43 -20.99 31.55
N LEU A 83 22.01 -19.72 31.54
CA LEU A 83 22.89 -18.57 31.63
C LEU A 83 23.57 -18.49 33.02
N GLN A 84 22.84 -18.83 34.08
CA GLN A 84 23.39 -18.93 35.42
C GLN A 84 24.46 -20.03 35.54
N ALA A 85 24.28 -21.17 34.86
CA ALA A 85 25.29 -22.22 34.79
C ALA A 85 26.54 -21.79 33.99
N GLN A 86 26.35 -21.03 32.90
CA GLN A 86 27.45 -20.47 32.10
C GLN A 86 28.27 -19.44 32.90
N LEU A 87 27.60 -18.56 33.65
CA LEU A 87 28.25 -17.59 34.54
C LEU A 87 29.10 -18.28 35.63
N GLN A 88 28.60 -19.38 36.20
CA GLN A 88 29.36 -20.16 37.18
C GLN A 88 30.63 -20.80 36.59
N ASP A 89 30.56 -21.32 35.36
CA ASP A 89 31.71 -21.91 34.66
C ASP A 89 32.75 -20.84 34.25
N GLN A 90 32.31 -19.65 33.83
CA GLN A 90 33.22 -18.55 33.48
C GLN A 90 33.96 -17.98 34.71
N VAL A 91 33.26 -17.83 35.83
CA VAL A 91 33.88 -17.41 37.10
C VAL A 91 34.90 -18.46 37.56
N ALA A 92 34.62 -19.76 37.40
CA ALA A 92 35.56 -20.83 37.72
C ALA A 92 36.82 -20.83 36.83
N ARG A 93 36.74 -20.26 35.61
CA ARG A 93 37.85 -20.18 34.64
C ARG A 93 38.63 -18.86 34.67
N GLY A 94 38.29 -17.92 35.55
CA GLY A 94 39.04 -16.68 35.78
C GLY A 94 39.09 -15.71 34.60
N GLN A 95 38.08 -15.72 33.72
CA GLN A 95 38.00 -14.82 32.55
C GLN A 95 37.71 -13.36 32.98
N GLN A 96 38.14 -12.36 32.20
CA GLN A 96 37.86 -10.93 32.46
C GLN A 96 36.85 -10.35 31.44
N PRO A 97 36.03 -9.34 31.82
CA PRO A 97 35.05 -8.72 30.93
C PRO A 97 35.64 -7.98 29.72
N THR A 98 34.92 -7.98 28.60
CA THR A 98 35.34 -7.35 27.34
C THR A 98 34.92 -5.88 27.25
N ALA A 99 35.69 -5.07 26.52
CA ALA A 99 35.49 -3.61 26.40
C ALA A 99 34.12 -3.18 25.85
N GLN A 100 33.39 -4.06 25.16
CA GLN A 100 32.03 -3.79 24.66
C GLN A 100 30.97 -3.76 25.76
N VAL A 101 31.20 -4.40 26.92
CA VAL A 101 30.24 -4.42 28.03
C VAL A 101 30.16 -3.05 28.72
N GLN A 102 31.27 -2.30 28.74
CA GLN A 102 31.36 -0.97 29.35
C GLN A 102 30.49 0.08 28.63
N GLU A 103 30.25 -0.08 27.33
CA GLU A 103 29.42 0.82 26.53
C GLU A 103 27.92 0.55 26.69
N LEU A 104 27.56 -0.71 26.99
CA LEU A 104 26.19 -1.14 27.29
C LEU A 104 25.73 -0.76 28.70
N GLU A 105 26.62 -0.78 29.70
CA GLU A 105 26.35 -0.29 31.07
C GLU A 105 25.84 1.16 31.06
N ASN A 106 26.49 2.04 30.28
CA ASN A 106 26.13 3.46 30.18
C ASN A 106 24.74 3.70 29.55
N ARG A 107 24.20 2.72 28.81
CA ARG A 107 22.87 2.79 28.19
C ARG A 107 21.75 2.26 29.08
N LEU A 108 22.06 1.42 30.07
CA LEU A 108 21.09 0.88 31.03
C LEU A 108 20.80 1.86 32.18
N ASP A 109 21.81 2.64 32.61
CA ASP A 109 21.66 3.65 33.66
C ASP A 109 20.84 4.89 33.24
N SER A 110 20.49 5.01 31.94
CA SER A 110 19.73 6.15 31.39
C SER A 110 18.23 5.88 31.17
N GLN A 111 17.68 4.75 31.63
CA GLN A 111 16.24 4.49 31.57
C GLN A 111 15.48 4.99 32.82
N PRO A 112 14.30 5.63 32.70
CA PRO A 112 13.49 6.01 33.86
C PRO A 112 12.86 4.78 34.52
N GLN A 113 12.92 4.69 35.86
CA GLN A 113 12.25 3.62 36.60
C GLN A 113 10.72 3.73 36.53
N PRO A 114 9.99 2.59 36.51
CA PRO A 114 8.53 2.59 36.49
C PRO A 114 7.93 3.08 37.81
N PHE A 115 6.90 3.93 37.70
CA PHE A 115 6.07 4.41 38.80
C PHE A 115 5.35 3.25 39.51
N VAL A 116 5.65 3.05 40.80
CA VAL A 116 4.88 2.17 41.69
C VAL A 116 3.79 3.00 42.39
N GLN A 117 2.52 2.73 42.09
CA GLN A 117 1.40 3.32 42.85
C GLN A 117 1.20 2.60 44.20
N PRO A 118 0.85 3.30 45.30
CA PRO A 118 0.54 2.66 46.57
C PRO A 118 -0.83 1.98 46.55
N GLN A 119 -0.90 0.75 47.05
CA GLN A 119 -2.15 -0.01 47.20
C GLN A 119 -3.09 0.59 48.28
N PRO A 120 -4.41 0.65 48.06
CA PRO A 120 -5.37 1.01 49.10
C PRO A 120 -5.74 -0.19 50.00
N GLN A 121 -5.87 0.09 51.29
CA GLN A 121 -6.26 -0.88 52.34
C GLN A 121 -7.73 -1.36 52.18
N PRO A 122 -8.05 -2.60 52.60
CA PRO A 122 -9.41 -3.13 52.50
C PRO A 122 -10.32 -2.66 53.65
N ARG A 123 -11.56 -2.27 53.32
CA ARG A 123 -12.65 -2.09 54.30
C ARG A 123 -13.49 -3.37 54.46
N PRO A 124 -14.17 -3.57 55.60
CA PRO A 124 -14.68 -4.87 56.03
C PRO A 124 -16.08 -5.20 55.48
N GLN A 125 -16.32 -6.50 55.29
CA GLN A 125 -17.61 -7.10 54.93
C GLN A 125 -18.62 -7.11 56.11
N PRO A 126 -19.94 -7.00 55.86
CA PRO A 126 -20.96 -7.47 56.80
C PRO A 126 -21.48 -8.88 56.46
N ARG A 127 -21.82 -9.61 57.54
CA ARG A 127 -22.30 -11.00 57.64
C ARG A 127 -23.75 -11.23 57.13
N PRO A 128 -24.16 -12.51 56.94
CA PRO A 128 -25.36 -12.90 56.17
C PRO A 128 -26.61 -13.12 57.03
N GLN A 129 -27.81 -13.02 56.43
CA GLN A 129 -29.05 -13.55 57.01
C GLN A 129 -29.89 -14.38 56.01
N ARG A 130 -29.97 -15.68 56.35
CA ARG A 130 -31.03 -16.71 56.26
C ARG A 130 -32.04 -16.75 55.10
N ARG A 131 -32.11 -17.94 54.48
CA ARG A 131 -33.25 -18.54 53.74
C ARG A 131 -34.42 -18.93 54.67
N PRO A 132 -35.61 -19.16 54.09
CA PRO A 132 -36.26 -20.48 54.20
C PRO A 132 -36.73 -21.08 52.85
N GLN A 133 -36.86 -22.40 52.80
CA GLN A 133 -37.39 -23.27 51.71
C GLN A 133 -38.89 -23.69 52.01
N PRO A 134 -39.56 -24.68 51.34
CA PRO A 134 -40.09 -24.71 49.94
C PRO A 134 -41.52 -25.36 49.75
N ARG A 135 -42.00 -25.42 48.47
CA ARG A 135 -42.94 -26.38 47.75
C ARG A 135 -44.48 -26.24 47.87
N PRO A 136 -45.34 -26.84 46.97
CA PRO A 136 -45.13 -27.74 45.80
C PRO A 136 -45.93 -27.40 44.48
N GLN A 137 -45.79 -28.25 43.44
CA GLN A 137 -46.26 -28.21 42.01
C GLN A 137 -47.79 -28.48 41.79
N PRO A 138 -48.35 -28.47 40.55
CA PRO A 138 -48.27 -29.62 39.59
C PRO A 138 -48.24 -29.29 38.06
N GLN A 139 -47.85 -30.29 37.24
CA GLN A 139 -47.96 -30.36 35.76
C GLN A 139 -49.38 -30.76 35.29
N PRO A 140 -49.74 -30.68 33.98
CA PRO A 140 -49.71 -31.89 33.12
C PRO A 140 -49.38 -31.67 31.60
N GLN A 141 -49.21 -32.80 30.89
CA GLN A 141 -48.80 -33.06 29.48
C GLN A 141 -50.00 -33.05 28.44
N PRO A 142 -49.98 -33.72 27.25
CA PRO A 142 -49.45 -33.30 25.93
C PRO A 142 -50.41 -33.48 24.68
N GLN A 143 -50.06 -32.83 23.53
CA GLN A 143 -50.32 -33.19 22.09
C GLN A 143 -51.78 -33.18 21.53
N PRO A 144 -52.07 -33.09 20.18
CA PRO A 144 -51.35 -33.69 19.02
C PRO A 144 -51.29 -32.92 17.66
N GLN A 145 -50.58 -33.50 16.69
CA GLN A 145 -50.55 -33.16 15.25
C GLN A 145 -51.81 -33.62 14.49
N PRO A 146 -52.03 -33.14 13.24
CA PRO A 146 -52.35 -34.07 12.16
C PRO A 146 -51.65 -33.81 10.80
N VAL A 147 -51.87 -34.78 9.90
CA VAL A 147 -51.13 -35.18 8.68
C VAL A 147 -51.72 -34.62 7.36
N LEU A 148 -50.83 -34.46 6.37
CA LEU A 148 -50.92 -34.29 4.89
C LEU A 148 -52.26 -34.46 4.12
N VAL A 149 -52.48 -33.58 3.11
CA VAL A 149 -52.98 -33.91 1.74
C VAL A 149 -52.45 -32.91 0.68
N ARG A 150 -51.98 -33.39 -0.49
CA ARG A 150 -51.68 -32.63 -1.72
C ARG A 150 -52.94 -32.45 -2.58
N GLN A 151 -53.14 -31.29 -3.22
CA GLN A 151 -53.56 -31.13 -4.64
C GLN A 151 -53.79 -29.65 -5.05
N GLY A 152 -53.38 -29.30 -6.29
CA GLY A 152 -54.06 -28.31 -7.15
C GLY A 152 -53.59 -26.84 -7.13
N GLN A 153 -52.93 -26.39 -8.20
CA GLN A 153 -52.81 -24.98 -8.58
C GLN A 153 -54.18 -24.37 -8.94
N PRO A 154 -54.37 -23.07 -8.65
CA PRO A 154 -54.92 -22.16 -9.66
C PRO A 154 -54.04 -20.90 -9.84
N THR A 155 -53.92 -20.47 -11.09
CA THR A 155 -53.28 -19.21 -11.52
C THR A 155 -54.02 -17.98 -10.98
N PRO A 156 -53.32 -16.94 -10.48
CA PRO A 156 -53.94 -15.65 -10.19
C PRO A 156 -54.03 -14.75 -11.45
N PRO A 157 -55.02 -13.84 -11.53
CA PRO A 157 -55.28 -12.99 -12.69
C PRO A 157 -54.24 -11.86 -12.83
N PRO A 158 -54.13 -11.22 -14.01
CA PRO A 158 -53.14 -10.19 -14.26
C PRO A 158 -53.43 -8.92 -13.43
N PRO A 159 -52.39 -8.18 -13.00
CA PRO A 159 -52.57 -6.95 -12.25
C PRO A 159 -53.12 -5.82 -13.15
N PRO A 160 -53.94 -4.90 -12.60
CA PRO A 160 -54.47 -3.75 -13.34
C PRO A 160 -53.37 -2.73 -13.68
N PRO A 161 -53.56 -1.90 -14.71
CA PRO A 161 -52.54 -0.96 -15.19
C PRO A 161 -52.17 0.05 -14.10
N GLN A 162 -50.86 0.13 -13.80
CA GLN A 162 -50.29 1.08 -12.85
C GLN A 162 -50.50 2.51 -13.36
N GLN A 163 -51.38 3.25 -12.68
CA GLN A 163 -51.39 4.71 -12.74
C GLN A 163 -50.07 5.23 -12.15
N GLN A 164 -49.36 6.03 -12.92
CA GLN A 164 -48.21 6.81 -12.46
C GLN A 164 -48.64 7.70 -11.28
N GLN A 165 -48.32 7.29 -10.07
CA GLN A 165 -48.37 8.18 -8.92
C GLN A 165 -47.16 9.10 -9.02
N GLN A 166 -47.43 10.39 -9.21
CA GLN A 166 -46.47 11.47 -9.09
C GLN A 166 -45.84 11.43 -7.69
N GLU A 167 -44.52 11.33 -7.62
CA GLU A 167 -43.76 11.58 -6.40
C GLU A 167 -44.03 13.02 -5.92
N PRO A 168 -44.21 13.27 -4.61
CA PRO A 168 -44.32 14.63 -4.10
C PRO A 168 -42.99 15.36 -4.30
N ASP A 169 -43.07 16.49 -5.00
CA ASP A 169 -41.98 17.43 -5.23
C ASP A 169 -41.49 18.01 -3.89
N ILE A 170 -40.41 17.44 -3.35
CA ILE A 170 -39.71 17.99 -2.19
C ILE A 170 -38.90 19.19 -2.69
N THR A 171 -39.51 20.36 -2.59
CA THR A 171 -38.85 21.64 -2.86
C THR A 171 -37.90 21.97 -1.71
N PHE A 172 -36.59 21.95 -1.99
CA PHE A 172 -35.57 22.53 -1.12
C PHE A 172 -35.59 24.06 -1.28
N PRO A 173 -35.75 24.86 -0.21
CA PRO A 173 -35.65 26.30 -0.30
C PRO A 173 -34.18 26.70 -0.48
N GLY A 174 -33.84 27.23 -1.66
CA GLY A 174 -32.50 27.68 -2.01
C GLY A 174 -32.11 27.43 -3.47
N ARG A 175 -32.98 27.75 -4.44
CA ARG A 175 -32.56 28.00 -5.81
C ARG A 175 -32.59 29.51 -6.02
N GLU A 176 -31.48 30.18 -5.80
CA GLU A 176 -31.22 31.39 -6.56
C GLU A 176 -31.16 30.95 -8.03
N GLU A 177 -31.96 31.57 -8.91
CA GLU A 177 -31.82 31.40 -10.34
C GLU A 177 -30.42 31.90 -10.74
N GLU A 178 -29.46 31.00 -10.89
CA GLU A 178 -28.16 31.30 -11.50
C GLU A 178 -28.45 31.98 -12.85
N SER A 179 -28.03 33.25 -13.00
CA SER A 179 -28.17 34.00 -14.24
C SER A 179 -27.59 33.20 -15.41
N SER A 180 -28.45 32.65 -16.26
CA SER A 180 -28.02 31.78 -17.35
C SER A 180 -27.53 32.62 -18.53
N VAL A 181 -26.25 32.96 -18.54
CA VAL A 181 -25.66 33.65 -19.70
C VAL A 181 -25.53 32.65 -20.86
N PRO A 182 -26.24 32.82 -21.98
CA PRO A 182 -26.15 31.90 -23.11
C PRO A 182 -24.79 32.03 -23.81
N CYS A 183 -24.30 30.93 -24.37
CA CYS A 183 -23.06 30.88 -25.12
C CYS A 183 -23.15 29.83 -26.25
N SER A 184 -22.18 29.86 -27.16
CA SER A 184 -22.04 28.86 -28.22
C SER A 184 -20.74 28.11 -28.05
N THR A 185 -20.80 26.78 -28.05
CA THR A 185 -19.61 25.92 -27.99
C THR A 185 -18.77 26.07 -29.27
N LEU A 186 -17.52 25.61 -29.25
CA LEU A 186 -16.66 25.60 -30.45
C LEU A 186 -17.26 24.81 -31.62
N SER A 187 -18.14 23.84 -31.33
CA SER A 187 -18.88 23.08 -32.35
C SER A 187 -20.20 23.75 -32.77
N GLY A 188 -20.45 25.00 -32.37
CA GLY A 188 -21.68 25.74 -32.68
C GLY A 188 -22.93 25.29 -31.91
N ARG A 189 -22.81 24.42 -30.90
CA ARG A 189 -23.96 23.99 -30.08
C ARG A 189 -24.29 25.03 -29.01
N ALA A 190 -25.57 25.24 -28.75
CA ALA A 190 -26.04 26.12 -27.69
C ALA A 190 -25.60 25.60 -26.31
N GLY A 191 -25.21 26.53 -25.45
CA GLY A 191 -24.78 26.24 -24.09
C GLY A 191 -25.08 27.39 -23.13
N THR A 192 -24.75 27.17 -21.86
CA THR A 192 -24.82 28.19 -20.81
C THR A 192 -23.42 28.41 -20.24
N CYS A 193 -23.01 29.67 -20.14
CA CYS A 193 -21.77 30.04 -19.50
C CYS A 193 -21.87 29.78 -18.00
N ARG A 194 -20.99 28.93 -17.46
CA ARG A 194 -20.93 28.61 -16.02
C ARG A 194 -19.49 28.46 -15.58
N LEU A 195 -19.27 28.51 -14.26
CA LEU A 195 -17.98 28.12 -13.68
C LEU A 195 -17.61 26.70 -14.14
N LEU A 196 -16.33 26.46 -14.43
CA LEU A 196 -15.85 25.17 -14.96
C LEU A 196 -16.32 23.99 -14.09
N VAL A 197 -16.26 24.11 -12.77
CA VAL A 197 -16.71 23.05 -11.86
C VAL A 197 -18.22 22.78 -11.91
N LYS A 198 -19.05 23.77 -12.24
CA LYS A 198 -20.50 23.60 -12.44
C LYS A 198 -20.84 23.02 -13.82
N CYS A 199 -19.87 23.06 -14.73
CA CYS A 199 -19.95 22.55 -16.08
C CYS A 199 -19.52 21.09 -16.19
N VAL A 200 -18.48 20.75 -15.44
CA VAL A 200 -17.82 19.46 -15.46
C VAL A 200 -18.72 18.45 -14.77
N THR A 201 -19.34 17.58 -15.57
CA THR A 201 -19.97 16.36 -15.03
C THR A 201 -18.90 15.38 -14.55
N PHE A 202 -17.80 15.27 -15.32
CA PHE A 202 -16.64 14.41 -15.02
C PHE A 202 -15.36 15.07 -15.53
N PHE A 203 -14.22 14.90 -14.84
CA PHE A 203 -12.97 15.61 -15.20
C PHE A 203 -12.47 15.30 -16.61
N ALA A 204 -12.87 14.17 -17.20
CA ALA A 204 -12.54 13.81 -18.57
C ALA A 204 -12.98 14.87 -19.61
N GLN A 205 -13.93 15.74 -19.27
CA GLN A 205 -14.42 16.80 -20.15
C GLN A 205 -13.59 18.10 -20.05
N ILE A 206 -12.78 18.27 -18.99
CA ILE A 206 -12.04 19.52 -18.70
C ILE A 206 -11.19 20.00 -19.88
N PRO A 207 -10.38 19.15 -20.57
CA PRO A 207 -9.53 19.62 -21.66
C PRO A 207 -10.30 20.26 -22.81
N GLU A 208 -11.53 19.81 -23.08
CA GLU A 208 -12.37 20.41 -24.12
C GLU A 208 -13.10 21.66 -23.63
N LEU A 209 -13.65 21.63 -22.41
CA LEU A 209 -14.36 22.76 -21.82
C LEU A 209 -13.46 24.00 -21.66
N ARG A 210 -12.19 23.81 -21.28
CA ARG A 210 -11.22 24.91 -21.13
C ARG A 210 -10.93 25.66 -22.43
N LYS A 211 -11.16 25.05 -23.59
CA LYS A 211 -10.96 25.70 -24.90
C LYS A 211 -12.10 26.65 -25.27
N GLN A 212 -13.14 26.75 -24.44
CA GLN A 212 -14.38 27.47 -24.76
C GLN A 212 -14.73 28.48 -23.66
N PRO A 213 -13.85 29.45 -23.34
CA PRO A 213 -14.12 30.45 -22.32
C PRO A 213 -15.29 31.34 -22.72
N CYS A 214 -16.04 31.83 -21.73
CA CYS A 214 -17.16 32.74 -21.91
C CYS A 214 -17.25 33.70 -20.72
N ALA A 215 -17.84 34.88 -20.90
CA ALA A 215 -18.05 35.82 -19.80
C ALA A 215 -19.27 35.41 -18.96
N LEU A 216 -19.10 35.27 -17.65
CA LEU A 216 -20.15 34.97 -16.68
C LEU A 216 -21.01 36.20 -16.37
N ASP A 217 -20.42 37.39 -16.49
CA ASP A 217 -21.10 38.65 -16.21
C ASP A 217 -20.44 39.80 -16.99
N SER A 218 -21.07 40.97 -16.93
CA SER A 218 -20.57 42.21 -17.50
C SER A 218 -19.36 42.79 -16.75
N GLN A 219 -18.96 42.20 -15.62
CA GLN A 219 -17.82 42.64 -14.80
C GLN A 219 -16.50 41.96 -15.21
N GLY A 220 -16.56 41.06 -16.20
CA GLY A 220 -15.39 40.44 -16.79
C GLY A 220 -15.01 39.10 -16.16
N ASN A 221 -15.81 38.54 -15.25
CA ASN A 221 -15.59 37.17 -14.76
C ASN A 221 -15.78 36.17 -15.91
N GLN A 222 -14.90 35.16 -16.06
CA GLN A 222 -15.10 34.11 -17.06
C GLN A 222 -15.41 32.74 -16.46
N GLY A 223 -16.19 32.01 -17.22
CA GLY A 223 -16.47 30.60 -17.07
C GLY A 223 -16.13 29.87 -18.36
N VAL A 224 -16.80 28.74 -18.56
CA VAL A 224 -16.72 27.95 -19.79
C VAL A 224 -18.12 27.72 -20.35
N CYS A 225 -18.21 27.57 -21.66
CA CYS A 225 -19.48 27.34 -22.32
C CYS A 225 -19.93 25.88 -22.15
N CYS A 226 -20.92 25.65 -21.29
CA CYS A 226 -21.46 24.33 -20.99
C CYS A 226 -22.52 23.93 -22.02
N PRO A 227 -22.31 22.88 -22.82
CA PRO A 227 -23.32 22.45 -23.78
C PRO A 227 -24.62 22.09 -23.08
N ALA A 228 -25.75 22.49 -23.66
CA ALA A 228 -27.06 22.09 -23.18
C ALA A 228 -27.24 20.57 -23.42
N ASN A 229 -27.24 19.79 -22.33
CA ASN A 229 -27.57 18.35 -22.25
C ASN A 229 -27.53 17.56 -23.56
N GLU A 230 -26.35 17.20 -24.04
CA GLU A 230 -26.18 16.09 -24.98
C GLU A 230 -25.30 15.02 -24.36
N ARG A 231 -25.96 14.14 -23.60
CA ARG A 231 -25.41 12.86 -23.17
C ARG A 231 -25.09 12.05 -24.42
N ARG A 232 -23.83 11.65 -24.61
CA ARG A 232 -23.52 10.58 -25.56
C ARG A 232 -24.25 9.32 -25.08
N PRO A 233 -25.02 8.62 -25.93
CA PRO A 233 -25.55 7.31 -25.58
C PRO A 233 -24.38 6.37 -25.23
N PRO A 234 -24.59 5.40 -24.33
CA PRO A 234 -23.58 4.39 -24.03
C PRO A 234 -23.13 3.73 -25.33
N SER A 235 -21.83 3.68 -25.58
CA SER A 235 -21.31 3.01 -26.77
C SER A 235 -21.71 1.53 -26.73
N SER A 236 -22.31 1.05 -27.82
CA SER A 236 -22.62 -0.36 -28.00
C SER A 236 -21.37 -1.22 -27.83
N LYS A 237 -21.46 -2.23 -26.94
CA LYS A 237 -20.55 -3.39 -26.76
C LYS A 237 -19.18 -3.24 -27.44
N GLY A 238 -18.23 -2.63 -26.74
CA GLY A 238 -16.81 -2.62 -27.07
C GLY A 238 -16.00 -2.85 -25.80
N ASN A 239 -14.83 -3.47 -25.93
CA ASN A 239 -13.89 -3.87 -24.88
C ASN A 239 -13.97 -3.00 -23.59
N ASN A 240 -14.34 -3.64 -22.46
CA ASN A 240 -14.56 -3.05 -21.14
C ASN A 240 -13.27 -2.52 -20.44
N GLY A 241 -12.19 -2.35 -21.20
CA GLY A 241 -10.87 -1.93 -20.73
C GLY A 241 -10.05 -3.05 -20.10
N VAL A 242 -10.62 -4.23 -19.86
CA VAL A 242 -9.95 -5.35 -19.20
C VAL A 242 -9.34 -6.29 -20.25
N LEU A 243 -8.03 -6.47 -20.18
CA LEU A 243 -7.28 -7.38 -21.02
C LEU A 243 -7.62 -8.83 -20.70
N GLN A 244 -7.72 -9.63 -21.76
CA GLN A 244 -7.79 -11.08 -21.65
C GLN A 244 -6.39 -11.64 -21.87
N PRO A 245 -5.82 -12.40 -20.90
CA PRO A 245 -4.56 -13.07 -21.11
C PRO A 245 -4.62 -13.98 -22.35
N PRO A 246 -3.58 -14.01 -23.19
CA PRO A 246 -3.53 -14.95 -24.30
C PRO A 246 -3.52 -16.39 -23.78
N PRO A 247 -4.10 -17.35 -24.50
CA PRO A 247 -4.00 -18.75 -24.14
C PRO A 247 -2.53 -19.20 -24.14
N PRO A 248 -2.13 -20.12 -23.24
CA PRO A 248 -0.76 -20.63 -23.23
C PRO A 248 -0.48 -21.34 -24.57
N PRO A 249 0.75 -21.22 -25.10
CA PRO A 249 1.15 -21.93 -26.30
C PRO A 249 1.09 -23.46 -26.06
N PRO A 250 0.89 -24.26 -27.13
CA PRO A 250 0.98 -25.70 -27.03
C PRO A 250 2.41 -26.09 -26.63
N VAL A 251 2.53 -26.93 -25.62
CA VAL A 251 3.81 -27.49 -25.15
C VAL A 251 3.63 -28.98 -24.85
N GLU A 252 4.64 -29.76 -25.16
CA GLU A 252 4.68 -31.17 -24.80
C GLU A 252 4.77 -31.31 -23.28
N VAL A 253 3.82 -32.05 -22.70
CA VAL A 253 3.77 -32.30 -21.26
C VAL A 253 4.67 -33.50 -20.95
N PRO A 254 5.73 -33.34 -20.14
CA PRO A 254 6.60 -34.46 -19.80
C PRO A 254 5.84 -35.50 -18.97
N PRO A 255 6.10 -36.81 -19.13
CA PRO A 255 5.37 -37.87 -18.42
C PRO A 255 5.88 -38.05 -16.98
N LEU A 256 5.75 -37.01 -16.14
CA LEU A 256 6.20 -37.02 -14.74
C LEU A 256 5.26 -37.85 -13.87
N THR A 257 5.85 -38.77 -13.09
CA THR A 257 5.12 -39.64 -12.16
C THR A 257 4.85 -38.95 -10.81
N PRO A 258 3.81 -39.36 -10.06
CA PRO A 258 3.58 -38.84 -8.72
C PRO A 258 4.77 -38.98 -7.76
N GLN A 259 5.56 -40.05 -7.90
CA GLN A 259 6.77 -40.26 -7.08
C GLN A 259 7.86 -39.24 -7.40
N GLN A 260 8.07 -38.90 -8.68
CA GLN A 260 9.02 -37.85 -9.08
C GLN A 260 8.58 -36.48 -8.57
N LEU A 261 7.28 -36.15 -8.68
CA LEU A 261 6.73 -34.89 -8.13
C LEU A 261 6.92 -34.80 -6.61
N SER A 262 6.66 -35.90 -5.88
CA SER A 262 6.85 -35.93 -4.43
C SER A 262 8.33 -35.84 -4.04
N SER A 263 9.23 -36.47 -4.81
CA SER A 263 10.68 -36.38 -4.61
C SER A 263 11.18 -34.96 -4.80
N ALA A 264 10.81 -34.31 -5.90
CA ALA A 264 11.18 -32.92 -6.18
C ALA A 264 10.67 -31.96 -5.10
N ALA A 265 9.44 -32.16 -4.62
CA ALA A 265 8.89 -31.39 -3.50
C ALA A 265 9.73 -31.53 -2.21
N ALA A 266 10.17 -32.75 -1.87
CA ALA A 266 11.03 -32.99 -0.72
C ALA A 266 12.41 -32.32 -0.89
N GLN A 267 12.98 -32.39 -2.09
CA GLN A 267 14.22 -31.69 -2.42
C GLN A 267 14.07 -30.17 -2.34
N GLY A 268 12.93 -29.62 -2.77
CA GLY A 268 12.63 -28.20 -2.64
C GLY A 268 12.60 -27.73 -1.17
N VAL A 269 12.03 -28.52 -0.27
CA VAL A 269 12.07 -28.24 1.19
C VAL A 269 13.50 -28.30 1.72
N GLN A 270 14.27 -29.29 1.30
CA GLN A 270 15.66 -29.47 1.73
C GLN A 270 16.55 -28.30 1.27
N ARG A 271 16.44 -27.87 0.01
CA ARG A 271 17.17 -26.68 -0.50
C ARG A 271 16.83 -25.41 0.26
N VAL A 272 15.58 -25.23 0.69
CA VAL A 272 15.20 -24.07 1.52
C VAL A 272 15.85 -24.13 2.91
N ARG A 273 16.03 -25.32 3.50
CA ARG A 273 16.77 -25.46 4.77
C ARG A 273 18.26 -25.11 4.59
N GLU A 274 18.90 -25.61 3.54
CA GLU A 274 20.29 -25.29 3.21
C GLU A 274 20.48 -23.77 3.01
N ARG A 275 19.50 -23.11 2.39
CA ARG A 275 19.50 -21.64 2.26
C ARG A 275 19.46 -20.93 3.62
N GLN A 276 18.68 -21.42 4.58
CA GLN A 276 18.62 -20.84 5.94
C GLN A 276 19.95 -21.02 6.68
N GLU A 277 20.62 -22.16 6.51
CA GLU A 277 21.96 -22.39 7.06
C GLU A 277 22.98 -21.41 6.45
N LEU A 278 22.92 -21.20 5.13
CA LEU A 278 23.74 -20.18 4.46
C LEU A 278 23.44 -18.77 4.97
N GLU A 279 22.17 -18.41 5.16
CA GLU A 279 21.78 -17.12 5.74
C GLU A 279 22.48 -16.89 7.09
N GLN A 280 22.52 -17.91 7.97
CA GLN A 280 23.22 -17.82 9.25
C GLN A 280 24.74 -17.66 9.08
N GLN A 281 25.35 -18.37 8.13
CA GLN A 281 26.77 -18.23 7.83
C GLN A 281 27.12 -16.83 7.34
N LEU A 282 26.30 -16.26 6.46
CA LEU A 282 26.50 -14.89 5.94
C LEU A 282 26.42 -13.84 7.06
N VAL A 283 25.50 -14.00 8.02
CA VAL A 283 25.45 -13.16 9.21
C VAL A 283 26.72 -13.28 10.04
N ASN A 284 27.20 -14.50 10.29
CA ASN A 284 28.44 -14.74 11.05
C ASN A 284 29.68 -14.14 10.37
N LEU A 285 29.68 -14.09 9.03
CA LEU A 285 30.74 -13.48 8.23
C LEU A 285 30.58 -11.95 8.04
N ASN A 286 29.60 -11.34 8.71
CA ASN A 286 29.24 -9.92 8.57
C ASN A 286 28.95 -9.51 7.12
N ARG A 287 28.35 -10.42 6.34
CA ARG A 287 27.93 -10.21 4.94
C ARG A 287 26.47 -9.75 4.85
N VAL A 288 26.20 -8.65 5.54
CA VAL A 288 24.87 -8.03 5.62
C VAL A 288 24.94 -6.57 5.19
N LEU A 289 23.80 -5.98 4.85
CA LEU A 289 23.76 -4.56 4.46
C LEU A 289 24.28 -3.68 5.59
N GLN A 290 25.16 -2.74 5.24
CA GLN A 290 25.71 -1.78 6.17
C GLN A 290 24.62 -0.84 6.71
N PRO A 291 24.53 -0.60 8.04
CA PRO A 291 23.46 0.19 8.66
C PRO A 291 23.24 1.58 8.04
N ASP A 292 24.31 2.29 7.69
CA ASP A 292 24.22 3.67 7.19
C ASP A 292 24.22 3.77 5.65
N SER A 293 24.05 2.65 4.95
CA SER A 293 24.02 2.63 3.48
C SER A 293 22.68 3.07 2.91
N ALA A 294 22.70 3.64 1.70
CA ALA A 294 21.47 3.94 0.95
C ALA A 294 20.65 2.66 0.67
N ALA A 295 21.31 1.51 0.50
CA ALA A 295 20.69 0.19 0.37
C ALA A 295 19.92 -0.23 1.62
N ARG A 296 20.45 0.07 2.82
CA ARG A 296 19.74 -0.19 4.08
C ARG A 296 18.50 0.67 4.22
N ARG A 297 18.57 1.96 3.86
CA ARG A 297 17.40 2.87 3.82
C ARG A 297 16.36 2.41 2.81
N HIS A 298 16.78 1.96 1.63
CA HIS A 298 15.86 1.36 0.67
C HIS A 298 15.17 0.12 1.25
N LEU A 299 15.87 -0.76 1.97
CA LEU A 299 15.26 -1.92 2.64
C LEU A 299 14.25 -1.54 3.74
N GLU A 300 14.40 -0.38 4.39
CA GLU A 300 13.46 0.12 5.41
C GLU A 300 12.10 0.49 4.83
N LEU A 301 12.02 0.81 3.53
CA LEU A 301 10.75 0.99 2.82
C LEU A 301 9.99 -0.32 2.56
N PHE A 302 10.57 -1.47 2.88
CA PHE A 302 9.91 -2.77 2.75
C PHE A 302 9.77 -3.45 4.12
N PRO A 303 9.08 -2.84 5.10
CA PRO A 303 8.80 -3.53 6.34
C PRO A 303 7.97 -4.77 5.99
N THR A 304 8.44 -5.93 6.45
CA THR A 304 7.84 -7.22 6.12
C THR A 304 7.58 -7.96 7.42
N SER A 305 6.34 -8.38 7.63
CA SER A 305 5.97 -9.14 8.82
C SER A 305 6.65 -10.52 8.82
N ASN A 306 6.86 -11.11 10.00
CA ASN A 306 7.37 -12.47 10.11
C ASN A 306 6.48 -13.48 9.39
N ASN A 307 5.15 -13.28 9.41
CA ASN A 307 4.21 -14.14 8.70
C ASN A 307 4.41 -14.06 7.18
N THR A 308 4.61 -12.85 6.64
CA THR A 308 4.90 -12.63 5.22
C THR A 308 6.24 -13.25 4.83
N LEU A 309 7.29 -13.06 5.64
CA LEU A 309 8.60 -13.70 5.42
C LEU A 309 8.50 -15.22 5.42
N ASN A 310 7.79 -15.80 6.40
CA ASN A 310 7.60 -17.24 6.49
C ASN A 310 6.82 -17.79 5.31
N SER A 311 5.74 -17.11 4.89
CA SER A 311 4.95 -17.51 3.72
C SER A 311 5.79 -17.50 2.45
N GLY A 312 6.66 -16.50 2.28
CA GLY A 312 7.55 -16.46 1.12
C GLY A 312 8.70 -17.45 1.17
N LYS A 313 9.30 -17.69 2.35
CA LYS A 313 10.29 -18.76 2.55
C LYS A 313 9.69 -20.13 2.22
N GLN A 314 8.44 -20.36 2.60
CA GLN A 314 7.70 -21.55 2.21
C GLN A 314 7.43 -21.61 0.71
N ALA A 315 6.92 -20.54 0.10
CA ALA A 315 6.68 -20.48 -1.34
C ALA A 315 7.95 -20.77 -2.17
N GLN A 316 9.12 -20.40 -1.65
CA GLN A 316 10.41 -20.74 -2.25
C GLN A 316 10.60 -22.26 -2.42
N SER A 317 10.09 -23.11 -1.53
CA SER A 317 10.18 -24.57 -1.69
C SER A 317 9.51 -25.06 -2.97
N SER A 318 8.41 -24.44 -3.39
CA SER A 318 7.74 -24.77 -4.66
C SER A 318 8.57 -24.34 -5.88
N VAL A 319 9.29 -23.22 -5.78
CA VAL A 319 10.19 -22.73 -6.83
C VAL A 319 11.39 -23.67 -6.96
N GLU A 320 12.02 -24.01 -5.84
CA GLU A 320 13.17 -24.95 -5.81
C GLU A 320 12.77 -26.34 -6.32
N ALA A 321 11.59 -26.85 -5.95
CA ALA A 321 11.10 -28.12 -6.45
C ALA A 321 10.83 -28.09 -7.97
N SER A 322 10.36 -26.96 -8.50
CA SER A 322 10.15 -26.79 -9.94
C SER A 322 11.48 -26.73 -10.70
N LEU A 323 12.51 -26.12 -10.11
CA LEU A 323 13.87 -26.13 -10.65
C LEU A 323 14.49 -27.53 -10.61
N ASP A 324 14.21 -28.32 -9.56
CA ASP A 324 14.68 -29.69 -9.44
C ASP A 324 14.14 -30.56 -10.59
N LEU A 325 12.83 -30.50 -10.86
CA LEU A 325 12.20 -31.16 -12.02
C LEU A 325 12.79 -30.67 -13.34
N LEU A 326 12.99 -29.36 -13.48
CA LEU A 326 13.55 -28.79 -14.71
C LEU A 326 14.94 -29.34 -15.01
N ASN A 327 15.80 -29.43 -13.99
CA ASN A 327 17.17 -29.89 -14.14
C ASN A 327 17.27 -31.41 -14.28
N GLU A 328 16.54 -32.18 -13.47
CA GLU A 328 16.56 -33.65 -13.49
C GLU A 328 16.10 -34.20 -14.85
N PHE A 329 15.02 -33.62 -15.39
CA PHE A 329 14.41 -34.07 -16.64
C PHE A 329 14.82 -33.25 -17.87
N GLN A 330 15.76 -32.31 -17.71
CA GLN A 330 16.27 -31.44 -18.79
C GLN A 330 15.13 -30.75 -19.58
N LEU A 331 14.14 -30.24 -18.85
CA LEU A 331 12.97 -29.61 -19.46
C LEU A 331 13.36 -28.31 -20.16
N SER A 332 12.75 -28.04 -21.31
CA SER A 332 12.94 -26.76 -22.00
C SER A 332 12.35 -25.60 -21.19
N LYS A 333 12.79 -24.37 -21.51
CA LYS A 333 12.22 -23.13 -20.93
C LYS A 333 10.69 -23.06 -21.08
N ASP A 334 10.16 -23.48 -22.22
CA ASP A 334 8.71 -23.49 -22.47
C ASP A 334 8.02 -24.58 -21.66
N GLN A 335 8.64 -25.74 -21.47
CA GLN A 335 8.11 -26.77 -20.57
C GLN A 335 8.12 -26.30 -19.10
N GLY A 336 9.17 -25.61 -18.65
CA GLY A 336 9.20 -24.98 -17.33
C GLY A 336 8.07 -23.96 -17.13
N THR A 337 7.83 -23.12 -18.14
CA THR A 337 6.84 -22.04 -18.07
C THR A 337 5.40 -22.55 -18.19
N PHE A 338 5.15 -23.52 -19.08
CA PHE A 338 3.79 -23.89 -19.52
C PHE A 338 3.39 -25.34 -19.22
N ALA A 339 4.34 -26.26 -19.04
CA ALA A 339 4.05 -27.66 -18.74
C ALA A 339 4.04 -27.94 -17.23
N LEU A 340 5.03 -27.43 -16.48
CA LEU A 340 5.08 -27.61 -15.01
C LEU A 340 3.81 -27.13 -14.28
N PRO A 341 3.15 -26.01 -14.65
CA PRO A 341 1.87 -25.59 -14.07
C PRO A 341 0.71 -26.58 -14.22
N ARG A 342 0.85 -27.64 -15.02
CA ARG A 342 -0.17 -28.69 -15.15
C ARG A 342 -0.07 -29.75 -14.05
N PHE A 343 1.01 -29.77 -13.27
CA PHE A 343 1.20 -30.71 -12.17
C PHE A 343 0.86 -30.06 -10.82
N SER A 344 -0.02 -30.70 -10.06
CA SER A 344 -0.43 -30.20 -8.74
C SER A 344 0.59 -30.54 -7.65
N VAL A 345 0.75 -29.64 -6.68
CA VAL A 345 1.56 -29.87 -5.47
C VAL A 345 0.75 -30.51 -4.33
N LEU A 346 -0.58 -30.65 -4.47
CA LEU A 346 -1.47 -31.08 -3.38
C LEU A 346 -1.21 -32.51 -2.85
N ASN A 347 -0.54 -33.36 -3.63
CA ASN A 347 -0.20 -34.73 -3.24
C ASN A 347 1.28 -34.89 -2.87
N THR A 348 1.90 -33.82 -2.35
CA THR A 348 3.33 -33.79 -2.02
C THR A 348 3.54 -33.23 -0.61
N VAL A 349 4.78 -33.25 -0.12
CA VAL A 349 5.15 -32.71 1.21
C VAL A 349 4.96 -31.19 1.34
N ILE A 350 4.77 -30.46 0.24
CA ILE A 350 4.52 -29.01 0.22
C ILE A 350 3.04 -28.66 0.01
N ALA A 351 2.12 -29.63 0.12
CA ALA A 351 0.68 -29.40 -0.04
C ALA A 351 0.12 -28.34 0.94
N ASP A 352 0.64 -28.28 2.16
CA ASP A 352 0.19 -27.32 3.18
C ASP A 352 0.56 -25.86 2.87
N LEU A 353 1.44 -25.62 1.89
CA LEU A 353 1.78 -24.27 1.43
C LEU A 353 0.67 -23.63 0.60
N CYS A 354 -0.32 -24.43 0.17
CA CYS A 354 -1.42 -24.00 -0.64
C CYS A 354 -2.32 -22.98 0.06
N PRO A 355 -2.69 -21.87 -0.61
CA PRO A 355 -3.70 -20.96 -0.10
C PRO A 355 -5.03 -21.69 0.13
N ARG A 356 -5.42 -21.87 1.40
CA ARG A 356 -6.69 -22.51 1.76
C ARG A 356 -7.87 -21.61 1.41
N ARG A 357 -8.92 -22.18 0.81
CA ARG A 357 -10.19 -21.49 0.62
C ARG A 357 -10.83 -21.20 1.98
N LEU A 358 -11.32 -19.98 2.15
CA LEU A 358 -12.01 -19.55 3.36
C LEU A 358 -13.52 -19.52 3.10
N PRO A 359 -14.35 -20.05 4.02
CA PRO A 359 -15.79 -19.85 3.95
C PRO A 359 -16.10 -18.38 4.20
N CYS A 360 -16.78 -17.73 3.25
CA CYS A 360 -17.13 -16.32 3.33
C CYS A 360 -18.59 -16.09 3.71
N ARG A 361 -18.83 -15.07 4.53
CA ARG A 361 -20.16 -14.53 4.79
C ARG A 361 -20.31 -13.21 4.05
N VAL A 362 -21.45 -13.00 3.42
CA VAL A 362 -21.75 -11.72 2.78
C VAL A 362 -22.05 -10.70 3.89
N GLY A 363 -21.31 -9.60 3.89
CA GLY A 363 -21.43 -8.54 4.90
C GLY A 363 -21.33 -7.15 4.30
N LYS A 364 -21.72 -6.15 5.09
CA LYS A 364 -21.72 -4.73 4.72
C LYS A 364 -20.30 -4.13 4.63
N TYR A 365 -19.37 -4.59 5.46
CA TYR A 365 -18.03 -4.01 5.59
C TYR A 365 -16.93 -4.93 5.02
N ARG A 366 -15.84 -4.31 4.55
CA ARG A 366 -14.64 -5.01 4.07
C ARG A 366 -13.86 -5.58 5.26
N THR A 367 -13.27 -6.77 5.10
CA THR A 367 -12.26 -7.23 6.06
C THR A 367 -11.00 -6.36 5.97
N ALA A 368 -10.12 -6.45 6.98
CA ALA A 368 -8.87 -5.68 7.01
C ALA A 368 -7.84 -6.19 6.00
N ASP A 369 -7.86 -7.48 5.68
CA ASP A 369 -6.95 -8.15 4.74
C ASP A 369 -7.54 -8.34 3.33
N ALA A 370 -8.72 -7.75 3.10
CA ALA A 370 -9.53 -7.84 1.90
C ALA A 370 -9.96 -9.26 1.47
N THR A 371 -9.86 -10.24 2.36
CA THR A 371 -10.54 -11.53 2.14
C THR A 371 -12.06 -11.35 2.02
N CYS A 372 -12.71 -12.29 1.33
CA CYS A 372 -14.17 -12.31 1.15
C CYS A 372 -14.77 -11.08 0.43
N ASN A 373 -13.96 -10.33 -0.32
CA ASN A 373 -14.48 -9.45 -1.37
C ASN A 373 -15.25 -10.30 -2.39
N ASN A 374 -14.54 -11.24 -3.03
CA ASN A 374 -15.15 -12.28 -3.85
C ASN A 374 -15.56 -13.47 -2.97
N ILE A 375 -16.85 -13.81 -2.97
CA ILE A 375 -17.42 -14.84 -2.09
C ILE A 375 -17.06 -16.27 -2.55
N VAL A 376 -16.76 -16.46 -3.84
CA VAL A 376 -16.35 -17.77 -4.40
C VAL A 376 -14.84 -17.95 -4.26
N ASN A 377 -14.08 -16.91 -4.62
CA ASN A 377 -12.63 -16.87 -4.58
C ASN A 377 -12.15 -15.94 -3.47
N SER A 378 -12.35 -16.38 -2.22
CA SER A 378 -12.13 -15.62 -0.97
C SER A 378 -10.81 -14.87 -0.82
N ARG A 379 -9.76 -15.21 -1.58
CA ARG A 379 -8.41 -14.62 -1.49
C ARG A 379 -8.03 -13.73 -2.69
N TRP A 380 -8.90 -13.56 -3.67
CA TRP A 380 -8.61 -12.68 -4.80
C TRP A 380 -8.47 -11.23 -4.34
N GLY A 381 -7.27 -10.67 -4.53
CA GLY A 381 -6.92 -9.32 -4.08
C GLY A 381 -6.63 -9.19 -2.58
N SER A 382 -6.60 -10.29 -1.82
CA SER A 382 -6.25 -10.24 -0.39
C SER A 382 -4.76 -9.97 -0.18
N GLN A 383 -4.42 -9.51 1.02
CA GLN A 383 -3.05 -9.42 1.49
C GLN A 383 -2.30 -10.75 1.30
N GLY A 384 -1.03 -10.68 0.86
CA GLY A 384 -0.15 -11.84 0.71
C GLY A 384 -0.42 -12.70 -0.54
N SER A 385 -1.33 -12.25 -1.42
CA SER A 385 -1.62 -12.96 -2.68
C SER A 385 -0.52 -12.74 -3.73
N ALA A 386 -0.42 -13.69 -4.67
CA ALA A 386 0.46 -13.55 -5.83
C ALA A 386 -0.05 -12.45 -6.77
N LEU A 387 0.87 -11.65 -7.32
CA LEU A 387 0.56 -10.70 -8.39
C LEU A 387 0.08 -11.43 -9.64
N GLN A 388 -1.03 -10.97 -10.23
CA GLN A 388 -1.61 -11.60 -11.43
C GLN A 388 -0.71 -11.43 -12.67
N ARG A 389 -0.76 -12.42 -13.56
CA ARG A 389 -0.04 -12.41 -14.84
C ARG A 389 -1.00 -12.14 -16.00
N LEU A 390 -0.85 -10.98 -16.65
CA LEU A 390 -1.51 -10.68 -17.94
C LEU A 390 -0.82 -11.39 -19.09
N LEU A 391 0.50 -11.55 -18.99
CA LEU A 391 1.34 -12.32 -19.88
C LEU A 391 2.15 -13.33 -19.05
N PRO A 392 2.45 -14.52 -19.60
CA PRO A 392 3.33 -15.48 -18.95
C PRO A 392 4.69 -14.87 -18.58
N PRO A 393 5.31 -15.25 -17.46
CA PRO A 393 6.62 -14.75 -17.08
C PRO A 393 7.69 -15.19 -18.10
N LYS A 394 8.68 -14.33 -18.31
CA LYS A 394 9.88 -14.61 -19.12
C LYS A 394 11.08 -14.72 -18.19
N TYR A 395 11.34 -15.92 -17.68
CA TYR A 395 12.58 -16.27 -17.00
C TYR A 395 13.59 -16.91 -17.97
N GLY A 396 14.88 -16.86 -17.67
CA GLY A 396 15.95 -17.42 -18.50
C GLY A 396 15.84 -18.94 -18.65
N ASP A 397 15.49 -19.61 -17.55
CA ASP A 397 15.22 -21.05 -17.45
C ASP A 397 13.73 -21.40 -17.55
N GLY A 398 12.84 -20.40 -17.64
CA GLY A 398 11.39 -20.59 -17.64
C GLY A 398 10.76 -20.75 -16.26
N VAL A 399 11.55 -20.72 -15.18
CA VAL A 399 11.06 -20.89 -13.80
C VAL A 399 11.49 -19.75 -12.88
N ASN A 400 12.77 -19.42 -12.79
CA ASN A 400 13.28 -18.54 -11.73
C ASN A 400 14.43 -17.61 -12.16
N SER A 401 15.33 -18.02 -13.06
CA SER A 401 16.50 -17.20 -13.41
C SER A 401 16.11 -15.95 -14.20
N PRO A 402 16.74 -14.78 -13.96
CA PRO A 402 16.45 -13.57 -14.73
C PRO A 402 16.58 -13.79 -16.24
N ARG A 403 15.78 -13.06 -17.04
CA ARG A 403 15.81 -13.21 -18.50
C ARG A 403 17.17 -12.84 -19.09
N VAL A 404 17.54 -13.56 -20.15
CA VAL A 404 18.69 -13.27 -21.01
C VAL A 404 18.19 -12.88 -22.41
N MET A 405 19.06 -12.25 -23.21
CA MET A 405 18.74 -11.91 -24.59
C MET A 405 18.65 -13.17 -25.47
N ALA A 406 18.08 -13.05 -26.66
CA ALA A 406 17.90 -14.18 -27.58
C ALA A 406 19.18 -14.94 -27.95
N ASN A 407 20.35 -14.28 -27.90
CA ASN A 407 21.66 -14.90 -28.13
C ASN A 407 22.27 -15.54 -26.87
N GLY A 408 21.53 -15.59 -25.76
CA GLY A 408 21.95 -16.14 -24.47
C GLY A 408 22.79 -15.21 -23.60
N SER A 409 23.16 -14.01 -24.08
CA SER A 409 23.96 -13.08 -23.28
C SER A 409 23.09 -12.25 -22.32
N PRO A 410 23.67 -11.72 -21.21
CA PRO A 410 22.93 -10.89 -20.28
C PRO A 410 22.43 -9.61 -20.93
N LEU A 411 21.28 -9.12 -20.47
CA LEU A 411 20.80 -7.79 -20.83
C LEU A 411 21.80 -6.70 -20.42
N PRO A 412 21.79 -5.52 -21.08
CA PRO A 412 22.59 -4.39 -20.65
C PRO A 412 22.31 -4.06 -19.17
N SER A 413 23.34 -3.67 -18.44
CA SER A 413 23.19 -3.30 -17.03
C SER A 413 22.06 -2.28 -16.84
N ALA A 414 21.21 -2.47 -15.83
CA ALA A 414 20.16 -1.52 -15.51
C ALA A 414 20.70 -0.10 -15.24
N ARG A 415 21.89 0.01 -14.64
CA ARG A 415 22.58 1.30 -14.44
C ARG A 415 23.07 1.91 -15.74
N LEU A 416 23.54 1.09 -16.68
CA LEU A 416 23.90 1.58 -18.02
C LEU A 416 22.68 2.17 -18.72
N VAL A 417 21.55 1.45 -18.69
CA VAL A 417 20.30 1.92 -19.31
C VAL A 417 19.82 3.22 -18.65
N SER A 418 19.80 3.26 -17.32
CA SER A 418 19.43 4.47 -16.57
C SER A 418 20.32 5.67 -16.91
N SER A 419 21.63 5.55 -16.75
CA SER A 419 22.58 6.67 -16.96
C SER A 419 22.59 7.23 -18.39
N ARG A 420 22.18 6.43 -19.39
CA ARG A 420 22.10 6.85 -20.79
C ARG A 420 20.71 7.38 -21.18
N LEU A 421 19.65 6.71 -20.73
CA LEU A 421 18.26 7.02 -21.11
C LEU A 421 17.61 8.07 -20.19
N ALA A 422 17.74 7.89 -18.88
CA ALA A 422 17.13 8.69 -17.83
C ALA A 422 17.99 9.90 -17.44
N GLN A 423 18.29 10.73 -18.44
CA GLN A 423 19.05 11.96 -18.22
C GLN A 423 18.22 12.99 -17.46
N GLU A 424 18.90 13.92 -16.81
CA GLU A 424 18.25 15.03 -16.14
C GLU A 424 17.88 16.12 -17.13
N SER A 425 16.61 16.54 -17.09
CA SER A 425 16.09 17.71 -17.76
C SER A 425 14.94 18.24 -16.93
N ASP A 426 14.99 19.51 -16.54
CA ASP A 426 13.84 20.16 -15.88
C ASP A 426 12.80 20.52 -16.95
N ARG A 427 11.65 19.86 -16.89
CA ARG A 427 10.54 19.95 -17.84
C ARG A 427 9.21 20.00 -17.06
N PRO A 428 8.94 21.10 -16.35
CA PRO A 428 7.71 21.24 -15.59
C PRO A 428 6.49 21.16 -16.50
N SER A 429 5.42 20.56 -15.99
CA SER A 429 4.12 20.50 -16.64
C SER A 429 3.44 21.86 -16.59
N ASP A 430 2.88 22.28 -17.72
CA ASP A 430 2.19 23.56 -17.84
C ASP A 430 0.77 23.53 -17.23
N ASN A 431 0.23 22.34 -16.96
CA ASN A 431 -1.18 22.15 -16.66
C ASN A 431 -1.46 21.55 -15.28
N VAL A 432 -0.61 20.64 -14.80
CA VAL A 432 -0.88 19.84 -13.60
C VAL A 432 0.11 20.12 -12.49
N THR A 433 -0.43 20.19 -11.28
CA THR A 433 0.33 20.44 -10.06
C THR A 433 1.03 19.17 -9.56
N LEU A 434 2.01 19.31 -8.67
CA LEU A 434 2.73 18.22 -8.04
C LEU A 434 1.79 17.27 -7.27
N LEU A 435 0.63 17.75 -6.82
CA LEU A 435 -0.40 16.94 -6.19
C LEU A 435 -0.83 15.73 -7.04
N LEU A 436 -0.76 15.82 -8.38
CA LEU A 436 -1.06 14.67 -9.26
C LEU A 436 -0.08 13.51 -9.03
N MET A 437 1.22 13.84 -8.96
CA MET A 437 2.27 12.86 -8.65
C MET A 437 2.04 12.29 -7.24
N GLN A 438 1.79 13.17 -6.26
CA GLN A 438 1.63 12.77 -4.87
C GLN A 438 0.42 11.85 -4.65
N TRP A 439 -0.71 12.13 -5.32
CA TRP A 439 -1.89 11.27 -5.28
C TRP A 439 -1.60 9.92 -5.94
N GLY A 440 -0.87 9.90 -7.06
CA GLY A 440 -0.42 8.66 -7.69
C GLY A 440 0.40 7.77 -6.74
N GLN A 441 1.35 8.34 -6.00
CA GLN A 441 2.12 7.62 -4.98
C GLN A 441 1.23 7.13 -3.82
N PHE A 442 0.35 8.00 -3.31
CA PHE A 442 -0.57 7.64 -2.23
C PHE A 442 -1.47 6.46 -2.62
N LEU A 443 -1.97 6.44 -3.86
CA LEU A 443 -2.73 5.31 -4.43
C LEU A 443 -1.88 4.06 -4.64
N ASP A 444 -0.64 4.19 -5.14
CA ASP A 444 0.24 3.03 -5.31
C ASP A 444 0.44 2.33 -3.97
N HIS A 445 0.59 3.10 -2.88
CA HIS A 445 0.79 2.56 -1.55
C HIS A 445 -0.46 1.92 -0.94
N ASP A 446 -1.65 2.15 -1.51
CA ASP A 446 -2.88 1.42 -1.17
C ASP A 446 -3.04 0.12 -1.96
N LEU A 447 -2.36 0.01 -3.11
CA LEU A 447 -2.56 -1.08 -4.07
C LEU A 447 -1.41 -2.09 -4.08
N THR A 448 -0.17 -1.61 -4.00
CA THR A 448 1.01 -2.42 -4.27
C THR A 448 2.08 -2.25 -3.21
N HIS A 449 2.58 -3.38 -2.72
CA HIS A 449 3.79 -3.46 -1.95
C HIS A 449 4.38 -4.87 -2.10
N THR A 450 5.52 -5.00 -2.78
CA THR A 450 6.18 -6.29 -2.94
C THR A 450 7.29 -6.45 -1.90
N PRO A 451 7.23 -7.46 -1.02
CA PRO A 451 8.29 -7.71 -0.04
C PRO A 451 9.57 -8.18 -0.71
N ILE A 452 10.73 -7.83 -0.14
CA ILE A 452 12.06 -8.25 -0.60
C ILE A 452 12.57 -9.39 0.29
N SER A 453 13.31 -10.34 -0.29
CA SER A 453 13.96 -11.41 0.49
C SER A 453 14.88 -10.82 1.57
N ARG A 454 14.90 -11.47 2.73
CA ARG A 454 15.73 -11.08 3.88
C ARG A 454 16.50 -12.29 4.38
N GLY A 455 17.67 -12.03 4.98
CA GLY A 455 18.47 -13.06 5.62
C GLY A 455 17.90 -13.48 6.98
N GLN A 456 18.72 -14.19 7.75
CA GLN A 456 18.34 -14.69 9.06
C GLN A 456 17.91 -13.54 9.99
N ASN A 457 16.84 -13.75 10.78
CA ASN A 457 16.25 -12.74 11.68
C ASN A 457 15.81 -11.43 10.98
N GLY A 458 15.61 -11.44 9.66
CA GLY A 458 15.12 -10.28 8.91
C GLY A 458 16.20 -9.25 8.55
N VAL A 459 17.49 -9.57 8.75
CA VAL A 459 18.61 -8.71 8.36
C VAL A 459 18.70 -8.56 6.84
N GLY A 460 19.24 -7.42 6.41
CA GLY A 460 19.42 -7.13 4.98
C GLY A 460 20.53 -7.97 4.36
N ILE A 461 20.25 -8.54 3.18
CA ILE A 461 21.22 -9.28 2.38
C ILE A 461 22.11 -8.29 1.63
N SER A 462 23.43 -8.42 1.76
CA SER A 462 24.40 -7.69 0.93
C SER A 462 24.79 -8.53 -0.29
N CYS A 463 24.75 -7.91 -1.46
CA CYS A 463 25.15 -8.49 -2.74
C CYS A 463 26.41 -7.83 -3.31
N CYS A 464 26.79 -6.67 -2.78
CA CYS A 464 28.03 -6.00 -3.07
C CYS A 464 29.02 -6.15 -1.90
N GLN A 465 30.30 -6.18 -2.22
CA GLN A 465 31.39 -6.13 -1.25
C GLN A 465 32.39 -5.07 -1.71
N ASP A 466 32.65 -4.07 -0.86
CA ASP A 466 33.65 -3.02 -1.12
C ASP A 466 33.45 -2.35 -2.49
N GLY A 467 32.19 -2.06 -2.83
CA GLY A 467 31.76 -1.52 -4.11
C GLY A 467 31.86 -2.48 -5.30
N GLN A 468 32.27 -3.73 -5.11
CA GLN A 468 32.35 -4.76 -6.16
C GLN A 468 31.21 -5.77 -6.06
N VAL A 469 30.94 -6.48 -7.15
CA VAL A 469 29.98 -7.61 -7.14
C VAL A 469 30.60 -8.74 -6.32
N SER A 470 29.84 -9.26 -5.35
CA SER A 470 30.29 -10.37 -4.50
C SER A 470 30.44 -11.67 -5.30
N ASP A 471 31.35 -12.56 -4.88
CA ASP A 471 31.49 -13.89 -5.49
C ASP A 471 30.19 -14.70 -5.25
N PRO A 472 29.56 -15.23 -6.33
CA PRO A 472 28.31 -15.99 -6.21
C PRO A 472 28.39 -17.18 -5.25
N ARG A 473 29.57 -17.78 -5.04
CA ARG A 473 29.76 -18.94 -4.13
C ARG A 473 29.60 -18.59 -2.65
N VAL A 474 29.72 -17.31 -2.31
CA VAL A 474 29.61 -16.79 -0.95
C VAL A 474 28.55 -15.69 -0.86
N SER A 475 27.64 -15.64 -1.84
CA SER A 475 26.52 -14.70 -1.89
C SER A 475 25.21 -15.42 -1.65
N HIS A 476 24.23 -14.71 -1.10
CA HIS A 476 22.90 -15.26 -0.94
C HIS A 476 22.26 -15.55 -2.33
N PRO A 477 21.51 -16.65 -2.54
CA PRO A 477 20.94 -17.01 -3.85
C PRO A 477 19.93 -15.99 -4.44
N ASP A 478 19.30 -15.16 -3.60
CA ASP A 478 18.46 -14.05 -4.05
C ASP A 478 19.24 -12.76 -4.35
N CYS A 479 20.57 -12.79 -4.36
CA CYS A 479 21.36 -11.66 -4.84
C CYS A 479 21.22 -11.49 -6.35
N PHE A 480 20.86 -10.28 -6.77
CA PHE A 480 20.80 -9.92 -8.18
C PHE A 480 21.34 -8.49 -8.39
N PRO A 481 22.62 -8.25 -8.01
CA PRO A 481 23.21 -6.92 -7.98
C PRO A 481 23.22 -6.27 -9.36
N ILE A 482 23.26 -4.94 -9.39
CA ILE A 482 23.29 -4.15 -10.62
C ILE A 482 24.74 -3.74 -10.89
N PRO A 483 25.42 -4.28 -11.92
CA PRO A 483 26.80 -3.92 -12.22
C PRO A 483 26.88 -2.46 -12.69
N VAL A 484 27.78 -1.67 -12.11
CA VAL A 484 28.03 -0.29 -12.55
C VAL A 484 29.09 -0.32 -13.67
N PRO A 485 28.82 0.23 -14.86
CA PRO A 485 29.78 0.27 -15.97
C PRO A 485 31.08 0.98 -15.59
N ARG A 486 32.20 0.56 -16.19
CA ARG A 486 33.51 1.18 -15.94
C ARG A 486 33.57 2.64 -16.41
N ASP A 487 32.77 2.99 -17.42
CA ASP A 487 32.62 4.33 -17.99
C ASP A 487 31.44 5.11 -17.37
N ASP A 488 30.83 4.63 -16.28
CA ASP A 488 29.81 5.38 -15.56
C ASP A 488 30.40 6.71 -15.06
N ARG A 489 29.79 7.83 -15.46
CA ARG A 489 30.35 9.16 -15.19
C ARG A 489 30.18 9.64 -13.75
N PHE A 490 29.34 8.97 -12.95
CA PHE A 490 28.98 9.42 -11.61
C PHE A 490 29.42 8.45 -10.51
N LEU A 491 29.00 7.18 -10.57
CA LEU A 491 29.31 6.19 -9.53
C LEU A 491 30.75 5.66 -9.68
N ALA A 492 31.23 5.44 -10.91
CA ALA A 492 32.53 4.82 -11.10
C ALA A 492 33.73 5.61 -10.50
N PRO A 493 33.76 6.96 -10.52
CA PRO A 493 34.76 7.76 -9.83
C PRO A 493 34.85 7.53 -8.31
N PHE A 494 33.78 7.09 -7.66
CA PHE A 494 33.78 6.75 -6.23
C PHE A 494 34.31 5.34 -5.93
N GLY A 495 34.76 4.60 -6.96
CA GLY A 495 35.17 3.20 -6.82
C GLY A 495 34.01 2.20 -6.91
N GLU A 496 32.77 2.68 -7.01
CA GLU A 496 31.57 1.85 -7.08
C GLU A 496 31.46 1.12 -8.43
N ARG A 497 31.35 -0.21 -8.36
CA ARG A 497 31.17 -1.14 -9.49
C ARG A 497 29.92 -2.04 -9.31
N CYS A 498 29.22 -1.92 -8.19
CA CYS A 498 28.06 -2.72 -7.84
C CYS A 498 27.04 -1.87 -7.09
N MET A 499 25.79 -1.91 -7.52
CA MET A 499 24.67 -1.35 -6.77
C MET A 499 23.83 -2.49 -6.18
N GLU A 500 23.54 -2.36 -4.89
CA GLU A 500 22.84 -3.38 -4.11
C GLU A 500 21.43 -3.65 -4.67
N PHE A 501 21.11 -4.93 -4.86
CA PHE A 501 19.78 -5.36 -5.27
C PHE A 501 19.53 -6.81 -4.86
N VAL A 502 18.42 -7.01 -4.15
CA VAL A 502 17.93 -8.30 -3.68
C VAL A 502 16.57 -8.58 -4.30
N ARG A 503 16.36 -9.83 -4.72
CA ARG A 503 15.13 -10.28 -5.37
C ARG A 503 13.90 -10.18 -4.45
N SER A 504 12.75 -9.99 -5.07
CA SER A 504 11.45 -9.98 -4.41
C SER A 504 11.09 -11.35 -3.87
N LEU A 505 10.49 -11.40 -2.69
CA LEU A 505 10.06 -12.63 -2.06
C LEU A 505 8.94 -13.30 -2.90
N PRO A 506 8.99 -14.63 -3.11
CA PRO A 506 7.95 -15.32 -3.88
C PRO A 506 6.64 -15.45 -3.08
N ALA A 507 5.53 -15.60 -3.80
CA ALA A 507 4.22 -15.92 -3.24
C ALA A 507 3.84 -17.39 -3.53
N PRO A 508 3.03 -18.01 -2.66
CA PRO A 508 2.38 -19.27 -3.01
C PRO A 508 1.52 -19.11 -4.26
N ARG A 509 1.62 -20.05 -5.21
CA ARG A 509 0.81 -20.01 -6.43
C ARG A 509 -0.67 -20.27 -6.08
N PRO A 510 -1.62 -19.43 -6.54
CA PRO A 510 -3.04 -19.62 -6.25
C PRO A 510 -3.59 -20.97 -6.71
N GLU A 511 -3.05 -21.53 -7.79
CA GLU A 511 -3.49 -22.77 -8.42
C GLU A 511 -2.88 -24.03 -7.81
N CYS A 512 -1.96 -23.90 -6.84
CA CYS A 512 -1.32 -25.04 -6.18
C CYS A 512 -0.63 -26.02 -7.15
N ASN A 513 0.22 -25.48 -8.03
CA ASN A 513 0.96 -26.23 -9.04
C ASN A 513 2.45 -25.87 -9.04
N PHE A 514 3.26 -26.76 -9.61
CA PHE A 514 4.67 -26.48 -9.92
C PHE A 514 4.75 -25.39 -11.01
N GLY A 515 5.92 -24.77 -11.20
CA GLY A 515 6.16 -23.83 -12.29
C GLY A 515 6.87 -22.55 -11.84
N PRO A 516 6.70 -21.45 -12.59
CA PRO A 516 7.53 -20.27 -12.43
C PRO A 516 7.27 -19.50 -11.13
N ARG A 517 8.29 -18.74 -10.72
CA ARG A 517 8.26 -17.83 -9.56
C ARG A 517 7.18 -16.76 -9.76
N GLU A 518 6.28 -16.65 -8.79
CA GLU A 518 5.33 -15.55 -8.68
C GLU A 518 5.69 -14.66 -7.51
N GLN A 519 5.58 -13.33 -7.66
CA GLN A 519 5.90 -12.37 -6.59
C GLN A 519 4.66 -12.02 -5.78
N MET A 520 4.87 -11.69 -4.52
CA MET A 520 3.80 -11.36 -3.57
C MET A 520 3.40 -9.88 -3.63
N ASN A 521 2.12 -9.61 -3.42
CA ASN A 521 1.65 -8.33 -2.89
C ASN A 521 1.40 -8.50 -1.38
N GLN A 522 2.18 -7.85 -0.51
CA GLN A 522 2.05 -8.00 0.94
C GLN A 522 1.00 -7.08 1.58
N ILE A 523 0.29 -6.29 0.77
CA ILE A 523 -0.86 -5.46 1.16
C ILE A 523 -2.11 -5.87 0.37
N THR A 524 -3.27 -5.29 0.69
CA THR A 524 -4.51 -5.52 -0.06
C THR A 524 -4.34 -5.00 -1.49
N GLY A 525 -5.04 -5.61 -2.45
CA GLY A 525 -5.01 -5.22 -3.85
C GLY A 525 -6.17 -4.33 -4.27
N PHE A 526 -6.88 -3.69 -3.34
CA PHE A 526 -8.08 -2.88 -3.61
C PHE A 526 -7.84 -1.43 -3.27
N LEU A 527 -8.61 -0.52 -3.88
CA LEU A 527 -8.72 0.86 -3.40
C LEU A 527 -9.61 0.88 -2.15
N ASP A 528 -9.04 0.54 -1.00
CA ASP A 528 -9.74 0.39 0.27
C ASP A 528 -9.11 1.12 1.45
N GLY A 529 -8.17 2.04 1.16
CA GLY A 529 -7.51 2.89 2.14
C GLY A 529 -6.65 2.09 3.12
N SER A 530 -6.18 0.90 2.76
CA SER A 530 -5.24 0.10 3.56
C SER A 530 -3.97 0.88 3.93
N ASN A 531 -3.56 1.86 3.11
CA ASN A 531 -2.48 2.78 3.45
C ASN A 531 -2.79 3.70 4.67
N ILE A 532 -4.07 3.88 5.01
CA ILE A 532 -4.57 4.56 6.21
C ILE A 532 -4.89 3.54 7.31
N TYR A 533 -5.58 2.44 6.97
CA TYR A 533 -6.21 1.52 7.93
C TYR A 533 -5.42 0.25 8.23
N GLY A 534 -4.30 0.01 7.53
CA GLY A 534 -3.55 -1.24 7.58
C GLY A 534 -4.17 -2.33 6.69
N SER A 535 -3.35 -3.32 6.33
CA SER A 535 -3.75 -4.45 5.47
C SER A 535 -4.00 -5.75 6.23
N ASP A 536 -4.05 -5.70 7.57
CA ASP A 536 -4.37 -6.83 8.44
C ASP A 536 -5.08 -6.35 9.72
N ALA A 537 -5.77 -7.27 10.39
CA ALA A 537 -6.59 -6.93 11.56
C ALA A 537 -5.76 -6.42 12.75
N ASN A 538 -4.54 -6.92 12.95
CA ASN A 538 -3.69 -6.49 14.06
C ASN A 538 -3.22 -5.05 13.84
N LYS A 539 -2.75 -4.73 12.63
CA LYS A 539 -2.34 -3.37 12.27
C LYS A 539 -3.52 -2.40 12.35
N GLN A 540 -4.69 -2.79 11.85
CA GLN A 540 -5.91 -1.99 11.94
C GLN A 540 -6.30 -1.69 13.40
N GLN A 541 -6.24 -2.69 14.28
CA GLN A 541 -6.49 -2.50 15.72
C GLN A 541 -5.46 -1.56 16.37
N GLN A 542 -4.17 -1.70 16.05
CA GLN A 542 -3.11 -0.84 16.61
C GLN A 542 -3.26 0.64 16.25
N LEU A 543 -3.87 0.93 15.10
CA LEU A 543 -4.11 2.29 14.61
C LEU A 543 -5.37 2.92 15.18
N ARG A 544 -6.28 2.15 15.79
CA ARG A 544 -7.55 2.64 16.33
C ARG A 544 -7.42 3.18 17.74
N LEU A 545 -8.17 4.24 18.02
CA LEU A 545 -8.30 4.82 19.36
C LEU A 545 -9.26 4.01 20.24
N PHE A 546 -10.17 3.25 19.62
CA PHE A 546 -11.28 2.54 20.28
C PHE A 546 -12.18 3.48 21.11
N ARG A 547 -12.33 4.71 20.62
CA ARG A 547 -13.27 5.69 21.14
C ARG A 547 -13.86 6.52 19.99
N GLY A 548 -15.18 6.53 19.89
CA GLY A 548 -15.91 7.33 18.89
C GLY A 548 -15.66 6.91 17.44
N GLY A 549 -15.18 5.68 17.22
CA GLY A 549 -14.80 5.17 15.91
C GLY A 549 -13.50 5.75 15.36
N ARG A 550 -12.72 6.47 16.16
CA ARG A 550 -11.55 7.26 15.70
C ARG A 550 -10.28 6.43 15.50
N LEU A 551 -9.41 6.93 14.63
CA LEU A 551 -8.00 6.57 14.55
C LEU A 551 -7.19 7.32 15.62
N ARG A 552 -6.09 6.70 16.07
CA ARG A 552 -5.13 7.31 16.99
C ARG A 552 -4.43 8.46 16.30
N GLU A 553 -4.31 9.56 17.02
CA GLU A 553 -3.55 10.74 16.64
C GLU A 553 -2.73 11.21 17.83
N GLN A 554 -1.75 12.07 17.57
CA GLN A 554 -1.08 12.85 18.60
C GLN A 554 -1.48 14.32 18.47
N ASN A 555 -1.50 15.03 19.59
CA ASN A 555 -1.69 16.48 19.60
C ASN A 555 -0.32 17.17 19.61
N VAL A 556 0.00 17.89 18.54
CA VAL A 556 1.22 18.69 18.40
C VAL A 556 0.84 20.16 18.37
N ARG A 557 0.96 20.84 19.52
CA ARG A 557 0.64 22.27 19.68
C ARG A 557 -0.79 22.61 19.23
N GLY A 558 -1.76 21.80 19.66
CA GLY A 558 -3.18 21.98 19.33
C GLY A 558 -3.62 21.34 18.01
N ARG A 559 -2.70 20.75 17.22
CA ARG A 559 -3.01 20.15 15.92
C ARG A 559 -3.00 18.63 15.98
N SER A 560 -3.95 17.99 15.30
CA SER A 560 -3.98 16.54 15.13
C SER A 560 -2.92 16.10 14.11
N MET A 561 -2.05 15.17 14.49
CA MET A 561 -1.01 14.59 13.63
C MET A 561 -1.03 13.07 13.73
N LEU A 562 -0.49 12.38 12.72
CA LEU A 562 -0.26 10.93 12.77
C LEU A 562 0.51 10.54 14.05
N PRO A 563 0.29 9.35 14.65
CA PRO A 563 1.07 8.87 15.78
C PRO A 563 2.59 8.86 15.51
N ALA A 564 3.39 9.19 16.53
CA ALA A 564 4.86 9.21 16.44
C ALA A 564 5.48 7.80 16.41
N ASN A 565 6.61 7.67 15.70
CA ASN A 565 7.46 6.49 15.58
C ASN A 565 8.94 6.82 15.82
N PRO A 566 9.37 7.05 17.07
CA PRO A 566 10.77 7.40 17.36
C PRO A 566 11.75 6.26 17.03
N ASN A 567 11.27 5.02 16.86
CA ASN A 567 12.10 3.86 16.53
C ASN A 567 12.56 3.85 15.06
N GLU A 568 11.89 4.59 14.17
CA GLU A 568 12.24 4.66 12.75
C GLU A 568 13.14 5.86 12.46
N CYS A 569 12.75 7.04 12.92
CA CYS A 569 13.59 8.23 12.86
C CYS A 569 13.16 9.26 13.91
N GLN A 570 14.10 10.08 14.36
CA GLN A 570 13.85 11.22 15.26
C GLN A 570 14.87 12.33 14.98
N ASP A 571 14.43 13.59 15.00
CA ASP A 571 15.31 14.75 14.91
C ASP A 571 15.92 15.14 16.26
N THR A 572 16.83 16.11 16.28
CA THR A 572 17.50 16.59 17.50
C THR A 572 16.56 17.29 18.48
N ASN A 573 15.37 17.69 18.05
CA ASN A 573 14.35 18.35 18.89
C ASN A 573 13.29 17.36 19.41
N GLY A 574 13.43 16.07 19.11
CA GLY A 574 12.54 15.01 19.54
C GLY A 574 11.34 14.77 18.62
N ALA A 575 11.22 15.46 17.47
CA ALA A 575 10.19 15.19 16.47
C ALA A 575 10.49 13.85 15.77
N ALA A 576 9.52 12.95 15.75
CA ALA A 576 9.70 11.59 15.26
C ALA A 576 9.09 11.38 13.86
N CYS A 577 9.52 10.31 13.20
CA CYS A 577 8.77 9.69 12.10
C CYS A 577 7.31 9.39 12.50
N PHE A 578 6.44 9.11 11.54
CA PHE A 578 5.03 8.82 11.76
C PHE A 578 4.69 7.34 11.57
N VAL A 579 3.58 6.89 12.16
CA VAL A 579 2.96 5.59 11.90
C VAL A 579 1.64 5.77 11.14
N SER A 580 1.42 5.00 10.09
CA SER A 580 0.14 4.85 9.38
C SER A 580 -0.16 3.37 9.08
N GLY A 581 -1.22 3.11 8.31
CA GLY A 581 -1.54 1.82 7.70
C GLY A 581 -0.42 1.23 6.85
N ASP A 582 0.23 2.06 6.02
CA ASP A 582 1.39 1.67 5.22
C ASP A 582 2.73 2.08 5.88
N GLY A 583 3.74 1.23 5.73
CA GLY A 583 5.05 1.40 6.34
C GLY A 583 5.99 2.38 5.62
N ARG A 584 5.62 2.84 4.42
CA ARG A 584 6.40 3.81 3.63
C ARG A 584 5.97 5.25 3.89
N VAL A 585 5.11 5.51 4.88
CA VAL A 585 4.55 6.83 5.21
C VAL A 585 5.62 7.93 5.33
N ASN A 586 6.83 7.61 5.80
CA ASN A 586 7.92 8.57 5.96
C ASN A 586 8.90 8.62 4.79
N GLU A 587 8.62 7.97 3.66
CA GLU A 587 9.50 7.97 2.48
C GLU A 587 9.88 9.40 2.08
N GLN A 588 8.91 10.31 2.11
CA GLN A 588 9.11 11.74 1.90
C GLN A 588 7.98 12.56 2.58
N PRO A 589 8.21 13.86 2.89
CA PRO A 589 7.29 14.65 3.72
C PRO A 589 5.88 14.86 3.14
N ASP A 590 5.73 15.05 1.83
CA ASP A 590 4.44 15.21 1.17
C ASP A 590 3.58 13.94 1.22
N LEU A 591 4.20 12.75 1.29
CA LEU A 591 3.47 11.49 1.51
C LEU A 591 2.93 11.44 2.94
N ALA A 592 3.77 11.71 3.94
CA ALA A 592 3.35 11.80 5.34
C ALA A 592 2.24 12.85 5.56
N LEU A 593 2.31 13.96 4.81
CA LEU A 593 1.28 14.99 4.76
C LEU A 593 -0.06 14.41 4.26
N MET A 594 -0.06 13.70 3.13
CA MET A 594 -1.29 13.08 2.63
C MET A 594 -1.87 12.08 3.62
N HIS A 595 -1.05 11.24 4.24
CA HIS A 595 -1.50 10.33 5.30
C HIS A 595 -2.12 11.09 6.48
N THR A 596 -1.56 12.25 6.87
CA THR A 596 -2.12 13.10 7.94
C THR A 596 -3.48 13.66 7.55
N VAL A 597 -3.63 14.18 6.33
CA VAL A 597 -4.90 14.71 5.80
C VAL A 597 -5.99 13.64 5.83
N TRP A 598 -5.69 12.42 5.39
CA TRP A 598 -6.68 11.33 5.33
C TRP A 598 -7.01 10.70 6.68
N LEU A 599 -6.07 10.72 7.63
CA LEU A 599 -6.38 10.40 9.03
C LEU A 599 -7.36 11.41 9.62
N ARG A 600 -7.11 12.71 9.37
CA ARG A 600 -7.98 13.79 9.85
C ARG A 600 -9.38 13.66 9.25
N GLU A 601 -9.48 13.31 7.96
CA GLU A 601 -10.77 13.11 7.30
C GLU A 601 -11.57 11.97 7.94
N HIS A 602 -10.92 10.84 8.24
CA HIS A 602 -11.56 9.75 8.98
C HIS A 602 -12.10 10.20 10.34
N ASN A 603 -11.27 10.88 11.14
CA ASN A 603 -11.68 11.35 12.46
C ASN A 603 -12.82 12.38 12.36
N ARG A 604 -12.79 13.27 11.36
CA ARG A 604 -13.85 14.25 11.09
C ARG A 604 -15.18 13.57 10.75
N VAL A 605 -15.15 12.56 9.88
CA VAL A 605 -16.35 11.78 9.51
C VAL A 605 -16.87 10.97 10.70
N ALA A 606 -15.99 10.34 11.47
CA ALA A 606 -16.36 9.59 12.67
C ALA A 606 -17.05 10.47 13.73
N ASP A 607 -16.51 11.67 13.99
CA ASP A 607 -17.11 12.64 14.92
C ASP A 607 -18.49 13.11 14.44
N GLN A 608 -18.67 13.33 13.13
CA GLN A 608 -19.96 13.70 12.55
C GLN A 608 -20.98 12.56 12.63
N LEU A 609 -20.57 11.33 12.36
CA LEU A 609 -21.42 10.15 12.52
C LEU A 609 -21.81 9.92 13.98
N GLN A 610 -20.89 10.12 14.92
CA GLN A 610 -21.16 10.01 16.36
C GLN A 610 -22.18 11.04 16.83
N ALA A 611 -22.10 12.27 16.32
CA ALA A 611 -23.09 13.32 16.60
C ALA A 611 -24.47 12.98 16.02
N LEU A 612 -24.51 12.35 14.84
CA LEU A 612 -25.74 11.94 14.17
C LEU A 612 -26.37 10.68 14.78
N HIS A 613 -25.52 9.79 15.30
CA HIS A 613 -25.89 8.50 15.89
C HIS A 613 -25.23 8.30 17.27
N PRO A 614 -25.70 8.98 18.32
CA PRO A 614 -25.12 8.87 19.67
C PRO A 614 -25.12 7.46 20.25
N GLN A 615 -25.99 6.59 19.75
CA GLN A 615 -26.17 5.20 20.19
C GLN A 615 -25.24 4.20 19.51
N TRP A 616 -24.55 4.58 18.43
CA TRP A 616 -23.65 3.66 17.73
C TRP A 616 -22.42 3.36 18.58
N THR A 617 -21.97 2.11 18.52
CA THR A 617 -20.74 1.62 19.12
C THR A 617 -19.51 2.17 18.37
N ASP A 618 -18.34 2.08 19.02
CA ASP A 618 -17.06 2.42 18.39
C ASP A 618 -16.83 1.67 17.07
N GLU A 619 -17.19 0.38 17.02
CA GLU A 619 -17.01 -0.44 15.81
C GLU A 619 -17.91 0.03 14.66
N GLU A 620 -19.18 0.31 14.95
CA GLU A 620 -20.14 0.79 13.94
C GLU A 620 -19.69 2.14 13.35
N LEU A 621 -19.21 3.05 14.21
CA LEU A 621 -18.67 4.35 13.80
C LEU A 621 -17.41 4.19 12.96
N PHE A 622 -16.45 3.37 13.41
CA PHE A 622 -15.19 3.14 12.69
C PHE A 622 -15.44 2.57 11.29
N GLN A 623 -16.29 1.53 11.19
CA GLN A 623 -16.54 0.87 9.91
C GLN A 623 -17.32 1.74 8.94
N GLU A 624 -18.31 2.50 9.41
CA GLU A 624 -19.04 3.42 8.54
C GLU A 624 -18.17 4.61 8.11
N ALA A 625 -17.36 5.18 9.02
CA ALA A 625 -16.40 6.23 8.67
C ALA A 625 -15.37 5.73 7.64
N ARG A 626 -14.78 4.54 7.86
CA ARG A 626 -13.89 3.89 6.89
C ARG A 626 -14.58 3.71 5.54
N ARG A 627 -15.81 3.22 5.52
CA ARG A 627 -16.59 3.00 4.28
C ARG A 627 -16.82 4.29 3.50
N ILE A 628 -17.17 5.40 4.18
CA ILE A 628 -17.36 6.72 3.55
C ILE A 628 -16.04 7.24 2.98
N VAL A 629 -14.96 7.27 3.79
CA VAL A 629 -13.66 7.77 3.35
C VAL A 629 -13.08 6.98 2.18
N VAL A 630 -13.26 5.65 2.18
CA VAL A 630 -12.87 4.82 1.02
C VAL A 630 -13.68 5.17 -0.22
N ALA A 631 -14.98 5.45 -0.08
CA ALA A 631 -15.80 5.88 -1.20
C ALA A 631 -15.39 7.26 -1.74
N GLU A 632 -14.94 8.17 -0.88
CA GLU A 632 -14.35 9.45 -1.29
C GLU A 632 -13.06 9.26 -2.09
N MET A 633 -12.14 8.41 -1.60
CA MET A 633 -10.91 8.07 -2.33
C MET A 633 -11.20 7.44 -3.70
N GLN A 634 -12.15 6.51 -3.76
CA GLN A 634 -12.60 5.90 -5.01
C GLN A 634 -13.22 6.94 -5.95
N HIS A 635 -14.09 7.81 -5.45
CA HIS A 635 -14.71 8.85 -6.27
C HIS A 635 -13.65 9.81 -6.82
N ILE A 636 -12.75 10.34 -6.00
CA ILE A 636 -11.66 11.23 -6.43
C ILE A 636 -10.77 10.53 -7.47
N THR A 637 -10.44 9.26 -7.26
CA THR A 637 -9.58 8.52 -8.18
C THR A 637 -10.20 8.39 -9.57
N TYR A 638 -11.45 7.92 -9.66
CA TYR A 638 -12.11 7.69 -10.96
C TYR A 638 -12.68 8.97 -11.58
N ASN A 639 -13.06 9.97 -10.77
CA ASN A 639 -13.61 11.22 -11.25
C ASN A 639 -12.54 12.25 -11.61
N GLU A 640 -11.43 12.33 -10.85
CA GLU A 640 -10.44 13.40 -10.99
C GLU A 640 -9.10 12.92 -11.56
N PHE A 641 -8.52 11.86 -10.98
CA PHE A 641 -7.16 11.41 -11.30
C PHE A 641 -7.08 10.64 -12.63
N LEU A 642 -7.86 9.55 -12.77
CA LEU A 642 -7.80 8.69 -13.95
C LEU A 642 -8.09 9.40 -15.27
N PRO A 643 -9.01 10.38 -15.35
CA PRO A 643 -9.19 11.16 -16.57
C PRO A 643 -7.96 11.94 -17.04
N ILE A 644 -7.13 12.40 -16.11
CA ILE A 644 -5.86 13.08 -16.43
C ILE A 644 -4.85 12.04 -16.92
N VAL A 645 -4.77 10.90 -16.23
CA VAL A 645 -3.78 9.86 -16.49
C VAL A 645 -4.05 9.11 -17.80
N LEU A 646 -5.30 8.70 -18.04
CA LEU A 646 -5.71 7.81 -19.14
C LEU A 646 -6.37 8.55 -20.31
N GLY A 647 -6.82 9.78 -20.08
CA GLY A 647 -7.48 10.60 -21.07
C GLY A 647 -8.92 10.19 -21.36
N LYS A 648 -9.71 11.18 -21.82
CA LYS A 648 -11.14 11.00 -22.14
C LYS A 648 -11.42 9.82 -23.09
N PRO A 649 -10.68 9.62 -24.20
CA PRO A 649 -10.99 8.54 -25.13
C PRO A 649 -10.94 7.15 -24.47
N TYR A 650 -9.98 6.94 -23.55
CA TYR A 650 -9.90 5.68 -22.82
C TYR A 650 -11.01 5.59 -21.76
N MET A 651 -11.21 6.64 -20.96
CA MET A 651 -12.24 6.68 -19.91
C MET A 651 -13.64 6.36 -20.46
N ASP A 652 -14.00 6.93 -21.62
CA ASP A 652 -15.28 6.68 -22.29
C ASP A 652 -15.38 5.22 -22.75
N ARG A 653 -14.36 4.73 -23.48
CA ARG A 653 -14.36 3.37 -24.06
C ARG A 653 -14.43 2.27 -23.00
N ALA A 654 -13.70 2.43 -21.89
CA ALA A 654 -13.65 1.44 -20.81
C ALA A 654 -14.81 1.61 -19.80
N GLU A 655 -15.69 2.61 -20.00
CA GLU A 655 -16.76 2.98 -19.07
C GLU A 655 -16.23 3.15 -17.64
N MET A 656 -15.20 3.99 -17.46
CA MET A 656 -14.55 4.19 -16.15
C MET A 656 -14.98 5.45 -15.41
N SER A 657 -15.65 6.38 -16.08
CA SER A 657 -16.22 7.55 -15.40
C SER A 657 -17.33 7.12 -14.42
N PRO A 658 -17.46 7.78 -13.25
CA PRO A 658 -18.61 7.62 -12.38
C PRO A 658 -19.94 7.88 -13.09
N LYS A 659 -21.08 7.54 -12.48
CA LYS A 659 -22.41 7.93 -12.97
C LYS A 659 -22.82 9.28 -12.38
N ASP A 660 -23.71 9.99 -13.08
CA ASP A 660 -24.35 11.22 -12.56
C ASP A 660 -25.32 10.91 -11.41
N SER A 661 -25.98 9.75 -11.48
CA SER A 661 -27.06 9.35 -10.58
C SER A 661 -27.26 7.83 -10.61
N GLY A 662 -27.98 7.30 -9.61
CA GLY A 662 -28.30 5.88 -9.50
C GLY A 662 -27.09 5.00 -9.22
N TYR A 663 -27.22 3.70 -9.50
CA TYR A 663 -26.22 2.66 -9.23
C TYR A 663 -25.51 2.17 -10.50
N THR A 664 -24.31 1.66 -10.36
CA THR A 664 -23.72 0.72 -11.34
C THR A 664 -24.24 -0.70 -11.09
N ALA A 665 -24.07 -1.55 -12.09
CA ALA A 665 -24.29 -3.00 -12.01
C ALA A 665 -23.12 -3.68 -12.74
N LEU A 666 -21.89 -3.26 -12.40
CA LEU A 666 -20.67 -3.62 -13.11
C LEU A 666 -19.88 -4.73 -12.41
N TYR A 667 -20.26 -5.11 -11.19
CA TYR A 667 -19.56 -6.14 -10.45
C TYR A 667 -19.64 -7.50 -11.17
N ASP A 668 -18.46 -8.02 -11.50
CA ASP A 668 -18.25 -9.31 -12.12
C ASP A 668 -17.53 -10.24 -11.14
N ARG A 669 -18.25 -11.24 -10.64
CA ARG A 669 -17.72 -12.24 -9.69
C ARG A 669 -16.68 -13.18 -10.30
N GLU A 670 -16.58 -13.25 -11.63
CA GLU A 670 -15.63 -14.11 -12.34
C GLU A 670 -14.34 -13.37 -12.68
N LEU A 671 -14.33 -12.05 -12.52
CA LEU A 671 -13.15 -11.22 -12.72
C LEU A 671 -12.29 -11.17 -11.46
N ASN A 672 -11.00 -11.51 -11.60
CA ASN A 672 -10.04 -11.37 -10.52
C ASN A 672 -9.53 -9.90 -10.41
N PRO A 673 -9.82 -9.19 -9.31
CA PRO A 673 -9.40 -7.80 -9.10
C PRO A 673 -7.94 -7.64 -8.63
N GLY A 674 -7.26 -8.72 -8.23
CA GLY A 674 -5.90 -8.63 -7.68
C GLY A 674 -4.91 -7.89 -8.60
N ILE A 675 -3.88 -7.30 -8.01
CA ILE A 675 -2.94 -6.47 -8.78
C ILE A 675 -2.14 -7.31 -9.77
N THR A 676 -2.05 -6.82 -11.01
CA THR A 676 -1.22 -7.43 -12.05
C THR A 676 0.25 -7.04 -11.87
N ASN A 677 1.14 -7.99 -12.16
CA ASN A 677 2.58 -7.83 -11.94
C ASN A 677 3.15 -6.65 -12.76
N ALA A 678 2.68 -6.49 -14.00
CA ALA A 678 3.11 -5.39 -14.87
C ALA A 678 2.64 -4.01 -14.38
N PHE A 679 1.48 -3.92 -13.73
CA PHE A 679 1.01 -2.69 -13.10
C PHE A 679 1.95 -2.30 -11.94
N ALA A 680 2.14 -3.19 -10.96
CA ALA A 680 2.94 -2.92 -9.75
C ALA A 680 4.44 -2.69 -10.03
N THR A 681 4.96 -3.38 -11.05
CA THR A 681 6.41 -3.45 -11.25
C THR A 681 6.92 -2.51 -12.34
N ALA A 682 6.05 -2.05 -13.23
CA ALA A 682 6.45 -1.18 -14.33
C ALA A 682 5.47 -0.02 -14.57
N ALA A 683 4.23 -0.31 -14.95
CA ALA A 683 3.36 0.72 -15.54
C ALA A 683 2.97 1.82 -14.54
N PHE A 684 2.59 1.47 -13.30
CA PHE A 684 2.18 2.47 -12.30
C PHE A 684 3.36 3.22 -11.65
N ARG A 685 4.59 2.80 -11.96
CA ARG A 685 5.82 3.53 -11.60
C ARG A 685 6.09 4.74 -12.49
N PHE A 686 5.18 5.08 -13.41
CA PHE A 686 5.25 6.33 -14.19
C PHE A 686 5.32 7.56 -13.28
N GLY A 687 4.82 7.51 -12.03
CA GLY A 687 4.92 8.62 -11.10
C GLY A 687 6.36 9.10 -10.88
N HIS A 688 7.36 8.21 -11.05
CA HIS A 688 8.77 8.55 -10.89
C HIS A 688 9.30 9.56 -11.92
N THR A 689 8.72 9.64 -13.14
CA THR A 689 9.11 10.69 -14.11
C THR A 689 8.53 12.05 -13.74
N LEU A 690 7.47 12.09 -12.93
CA LEU A 690 6.80 13.32 -12.51
C LEU A 690 7.49 14.03 -11.32
N LEU A 691 8.52 13.41 -10.74
CA LEU A 691 9.23 13.88 -9.55
C LEU A 691 10.06 15.13 -9.83
N VAL A 692 9.97 16.10 -8.94
CA VAL A 692 10.76 17.33 -8.94
C VAL A 692 12.07 17.15 -8.17
N SER A 693 13.07 17.99 -8.47
CA SER A 693 14.33 17.98 -7.69
C SER A 693 14.19 18.61 -6.30
N ASN A 694 13.27 19.55 -6.11
CA ASN A 694 13.09 20.24 -4.82
C ASN A 694 11.61 20.29 -4.43
N LEU A 695 11.32 19.87 -3.19
CA LEU A 695 10.02 20.06 -2.59
C LEU A 695 9.93 21.46 -1.98
N GLN A 696 8.78 22.11 -2.16
CA GLN A 696 8.55 23.48 -1.71
C GLN A 696 7.33 23.57 -0.81
N GLY A 697 7.48 24.35 0.27
CA GLY A 697 6.37 24.81 1.10
C GLY A 697 6.07 26.27 0.78
N VAL A 698 4.81 26.60 0.48
CA VAL A 698 4.36 27.92 0.03
C VAL A 698 3.51 28.58 1.10
N GLY A 699 3.94 29.76 1.55
CA GLY A 699 3.21 30.55 2.54
C GLY A 699 1.87 31.08 2.03
N ARG A 700 1.05 31.59 2.95
CA ARG A 700 -0.29 32.16 2.65
C ARG A 700 -0.28 33.28 1.60
N PHE A 701 0.84 34.01 1.48
CA PHE A 701 1.02 35.12 0.54
C PHE A 701 1.72 34.69 -0.77
N GLY A 702 1.95 33.39 -0.97
CA GLY A 702 2.57 32.85 -2.18
C GLY A 702 4.11 32.83 -2.17
N ASN A 703 4.76 33.32 -1.12
CA ASN A 703 6.21 33.22 -0.98
C ASN A 703 6.63 31.79 -0.60
N VAL A 704 7.71 31.30 -1.20
CA VAL A 704 8.30 30.01 -0.84
C VAL A 704 8.95 30.13 0.55
N ARG A 705 8.46 29.36 1.52
CA ARG A 705 8.95 29.32 2.91
C ARG A 705 9.85 28.11 3.20
N LYS A 706 9.67 27.03 2.44
CA LYS A 706 10.51 25.82 2.47
C LYS A 706 10.93 25.48 1.06
N ASN A 707 12.18 25.10 0.88
CA ASN A 707 12.72 24.63 -0.40
C ASN A 707 13.91 23.72 -0.10
N PHE A 708 13.79 22.44 -0.42
CA PHE A 708 14.82 21.46 -0.08
C PHE A 708 14.91 20.35 -1.13
N PRO A 709 16.13 19.84 -1.40
CA PRO A 709 16.33 18.75 -2.33
C PRO A 709 15.60 17.48 -1.89
N LEU A 710 15.03 16.73 -2.84
CA LEU A 710 14.29 15.50 -2.56
C LEU A 710 15.18 14.47 -1.84
N SER A 711 16.45 14.31 -2.23
CA SER A 711 17.40 13.37 -1.58
C SER A 711 17.64 13.69 -0.09
N LYS A 712 17.45 14.95 0.31
CA LYS A 712 17.65 15.40 1.70
C LYS A 712 16.37 15.34 2.54
N SER A 713 15.25 14.95 1.94
CA SER A 713 13.93 14.89 2.58
C SER A 713 13.50 13.49 3.04
N ALA A 714 14.19 12.44 2.56
CA ALA A 714 13.80 11.07 2.84
C ALA A 714 13.88 10.75 4.34
N PHE A 715 12.82 10.14 4.90
CA PHE A 715 12.71 9.84 6.33
C PHE A 715 12.86 11.07 7.24
N LYS A 716 12.44 12.25 6.77
CA LYS A 716 12.50 13.51 7.53
C LYS A 716 11.20 14.29 7.46
N PRO A 717 10.09 13.78 8.03
CA PRO A 717 8.80 14.48 8.01
C PRO A 717 8.74 15.65 9.00
N PHE A 718 9.85 15.99 9.66
CA PHE A 718 9.91 16.88 10.83
C PHE A 718 9.39 18.29 10.56
N MET A 719 9.52 18.78 9.33
CA MET A 719 8.95 20.05 8.89
C MET A 719 7.43 20.14 9.08
N LEU A 720 6.71 19.02 9.08
CA LEU A 720 5.26 19.00 9.31
C LEU A 720 4.90 19.31 10.77
N TYR A 721 5.85 19.18 11.71
CA TYR A 721 5.67 19.58 13.10
C TYR A 721 5.78 21.09 13.30
N GLU A 722 6.37 21.82 12.36
CA GLU A 722 6.48 23.28 12.43
C GLU A 722 5.11 23.96 12.32
N GLU A 723 4.98 25.17 12.87
CA GLU A 723 3.79 26.00 12.67
C GLU A 723 3.61 26.31 11.18
N ASP A 724 2.37 26.28 10.68
CA ASP A 724 2.01 26.34 9.25
C ASP A 724 2.61 25.22 8.36
N GLY A 725 3.39 24.26 8.89
CA GLY A 725 4.12 23.27 8.08
C GLY A 725 3.22 22.42 7.17
N ILE A 726 2.09 21.93 7.70
CA ILE A 726 1.07 21.19 6.93
C ILE A 726 0.52 22.07 5.80
N ASP A 727 0.07 23.29 6.13
CA ASP A 727 -0.57 24.18 5.16
C ASP A 727 0.39 24.65 4.07
N ASP A 728 1.63 24.98 4.45
CA ASP A 728 2.65 25.44 3.53
C ASP A 728 2.97 24.34 2.51
N MET A 729 3.09 23.08 2.96
CA MET A 729 3.32 21.95 2.07
C MET A 729 2.11 21.62 1.19
N VAL A 730 0.87 21.72 1.70
CA VAL A 730 -0.34 21.58 0.86
C VAL A 730 -0.40 22.68 -0.22
N ARG A 731 -0.09 23.94 0.14
CA ARG A 731 0.01 25.03 -0.86
C ARG A 731 1.15 24.76 -1.86
N GLY A 732 2.24 24.14 -1.42
CA GLY A 732 3.31 23.63 -2.26
C GLY A 732 2.82 22.64 -3.31
N LEU A 733 2.22 21.53 -2.86
CA LEU A 733 1.66 20.48 -3.73
C LEU A 733 0.63 21.02 -4.74
N THR A 734 -0.17 21.99 -4.33
CA THR A 734 -1.26 22.59 -5.14
C THR A 734 -0.80 23.79 -5.98
N THR A 735 0.47 24.18 -5.91
CA THR A 735 1.02 25.31 -6.69
C THR A 735 2.16 24.88 -7.60
N GLN A 736 3.09 24.07 -7.09
CA GLN A 736 4.25 23.61 -7.82
C GLN A 736 3.83 22.71 -8.98
N SER A 737 4.49 22.81 -10.13
CA SER A 737 4.26 21.91 -11.26
C SER A 737 4.87 20.54 -11.01
N SER A 738 4.19 19.48 -11.43
CA SER A 738 4.89 18.19 -11.60
C SER A 738 5.87 18.29 -12.78
N GLN A 739 6.82 17.37 -12.88
CA GLN A 739 7.53 17.17 -14.15
C GLN A 739 6.60 16.54 -15.20
N LYS A 740 6.97 16.61 -16.49
CA LYS A 740 6.25 15.96 -17.59
C LYS A 740 6.46 14.44 -17.54
N PHE A 741 5.49 13.68 -18.05
CA PHE A 741 5.67 12.25 -18.32
C PHE A 741 6.54 12.10 -19.57
N ASP A 742 7.81 11.75 -19.38
CA ASP A 742 8.75 11.45 -20.44
C ASP A 742 9.92 10.60 -19.89
N ARG A 743 11.00 10.44 -20.68
CA ARG A 743 12.16 9.64 -20.28
C ARG A 743 13.13 10.37 -19.34
N PHE A 744 12.89 11.63 -18.97
CA PHE A 744 13.81 12.41 -18.13
C PHE A 744 13.48 12.26 -16.65
N PHE A 745 14.53 12.28 -15.82
CA PHE A 745 14.41 12.07 -14.37
C PHE A 745 15.39 12.97 -13.62
N THR A 746 14.99 13.47 -12.44
CA THR A 746 15.88 14.22 -11.56
C THR A 746 17.03 13.36 -11.04
N LYS A 747 18.22 13.97 -10.89
CA LYS A 747 19.38 13.29 -10.26
C LYS A 747 19.13 12.93 -8.80
N GLU A 748 18.19 13.60 -8.14
CA GLU A 748 17.82 13.30 -6.76
C GLU A 748 17.38 11.84 -6.58
N VAL A 749 16.87 11.19 -7.63
CA VAL A 749 16.46 9.78 -7.59
C VAL A 749 17.29 8.85 -8.48
N THR A 750 18.04 9.36 -9.47
CA THR A 750 18.91 8.50 -10.31
C THR A 750 20.35 8.38 -9.78
N ASN A 751 20.78 9.28 -8.90
CA ASN A 751 22.14 9.30 -8.34
C ASN A 751 22.16 9.45 -6.81
N HIS A 752 21.12 10.02 -6.23
CA HIS A 752 21.08 10.44 -4.82
C HIS A 752 19.91 9.82 -4.04
N LEU A 753 19.30 8.74 -4.55
CA LEU A 753 18.18 8.09 -3.86
C LEU A 753 18.65 7.56 -2.50
N PHE A 754 18.02 8.03 -1.42
CA PHE A 754 18.39 7.75 -0.03
C PHE A 754 19.87 8.00 0.27
N GLN A 755 20.46 9.02 -0.35
CA GLN A 755 21.80 9.45 -0.04
C GLN A 755 21.92 9.86 1.44
N ASN A 756 22.83 9.18 2.15
CA ASN A 756 23.21 9.51 3.52
C ASN A 756 24.52 10.35 3.54
N ASP A 757 25.49 9.98 4.38
CA ASP A 757 26.77 10.69 4.53
C ASP A 757 27.70 10.49 3.33
N LEU A 758 27.47 9.44 2.54
CA LEU A 758 28.17 9.25 1.26
C LEU A 758 27.76 10.31 0.24
N PRO A 759 28.64 10.69 -0.70
CA PRO A 759 28.34 11.69 -1.73
C PRO A 759 27.37 11.18 -2.82
N PHE A 760 26.93 9.92 -2.74
CA PHE A 760 26.02 9.26 -3.68
C PHE A 760 24.97 8.42 -2.94
N GLY A 761 23.89 8.10 -3.64
CA GLY A 761 22.85 7.17 -3.21
C GLY A 761 22.64 6.06 -4.24
N LEU A 762 21.42 5.51 -4.28
CA LEU A 762 21.00 4.54 -5.28
C LEU A 762 20.43 5.24 -6.54
N ASP A 763 20.08 4.42 -7.53
CA ASP A 763 19.42 4.81 -8.77
C ASP A 763 18.04 4.14 -8.90
N LEU A 764 16.98 4.91 -8.69
CA LEU A 764 15.58 4.44 -8.73
C LEU A 764 15.20 3.86 -10.09
N VAL A 765 15.69 4.43 -11.19
CA VAL A 765 15.38 3.95 -12.55
C VAL A 765 16.07 2.60 -12.79
N ALA A 766 17.33 2.46 -12.38
CA ALA A 766 18.02 1.18 -12.45
C ALA A 766 17.35 0.12 -11.56
N LEU A 767 16.88 0.48 -10.36
CA LEU A 767 16.10 -0.41 -9.50
C LEU A 767 14.79 -0.85 -10.16
N ASN A 768 14.06 0.05 -10.85
CA ASN A 768 12.84 -0.30 -11.58
C ASN A 768 13.10 -1.30 -12.71
N LEU A 769 14.14 -1.07 -13.51
CA LEU A 769 14.53 -1.98 -14.60
C LEU A 769 14.95 -3.35 -14.06
N GLN A 770 15.79 -3.38 -13.04
CA GLN A 770 16.25 -4.62 -12.42
C GLN A 770 15.08 -5.39 -11.77
N ARG A 771 14.13 -4.68 -11.14
CA ARG A 771 12.91 -5.27 -10.57
C ARG A 771 12.00 -5.87 -11.64
N GLY A 772 11.85 -5.22 -12.79
CA GLY A 772 11.13 -5.79 -13.94
C GLY A 772 11.73 -7.12 -14.41
N ARG A 773 13.06 -7.23 -14.43
CA ARG A 773 13.79 -8.46 -14.80
C ARG A 773 13.66 -9.54 -13.72
N ASP A 774 13.77 -9.17 -12.44
CA ASP A 774 13.54 -10.06 -11.28
C ASP A 774 12.13 -10.69 -11.31
N HIS A 775 11.13 -9.90 -11.68
CA HIS A 775 9.75 -10.32 -11.80
C HIS A 775 9.44 -11.08 -13.10
N GLY A 776 10.43 -11.27 -13.98
CA GLY A 776 10.24 -11.97 -15.25
C GLY A 776 9.23 -11.28 -16.16
N LEU A 777 9.18 -9.93 -16.18
CA LEU A 777 8.31 -9.22 -17.10
C LEU A 777 8.78 -9.45 -18.56
N PRO A 778 7.85 -9.73 -19.50
CA PRO A 778 8.16 -9.75 -20.92
C PRO A 778 8.67 -8.40 -21.44
N GLY A 779 9.40 -8.44 -22.56
CA GLY A 779 9.87 -7.26 -23.27
C GLY A 779 8.73 -6.37 -23.76
N TYR A 780 9.03 -5.09 -23.98
CA TYR A 780 8.05 -4.05 -24.34
C TYR A 780 7.12 -4.41 -25.51
N THR A 781 7.64 -5.06 -26.55
CA THR A 781 6.90 -5.32 -27.78
C THR A 781 5.76 -6.33 -27.60
N GLU A 782 5.90 -7.27 -26.65
CA GLU A 782 4.82 -8.19 -26.26
C GLU A 782 3.65 -7.44 -25.60
N TRP A 783 3.96 -6.41 -24.81
CA TRP A 783 2.94 -5.57 -24.17
C TRP A 783 2.17 -4.72 -25.18
N ARG A 784 2.84 -4.17 -26.20
CA ARG A 784 2.13 -3.51 -27.30
C ARG A 784 1.14 -4.45 -27.97
N GLN A 785 1.56 -5.68 -28.24
CA GLN A 785 0.72 -6.67 -28.92
C GLN A 785 -0.52 -7.05 -28.10
N VAL A 786 -0.37 -7.35 -26.80
CA VAL A 786 -1.54 -7.70 -25.94
C VAL A 786 -2.48 -6.51 -25.76
N CYS A 787 -1.96 -5.29 -25.81
CA CYS A 787 -2.75 -4.05 -25.80
C CYS A 787 -3.48 -3.75 -27.11
N GLY A 788 -3.40 -4.62 -28.12
CA GLY A 788 -3.98 -4.40 -29.44
C GLY A 788 -3.27 -3.30 -30.24
N LEU A 789 -2.05 -2.94 -29.85
CA LEU A 789 -1.21 -1.96 -30.52
C LEU A 789 -0.27 -2.65 -31.51
N ARG A 790 0.17 -1.91 -32.53
CA ARG A 790 1.16 -2.42 -33.50
C ARG A 790 2.44 -2.84 -32.76
N ARG A 791 2.88 -4.07 -32.98
CA ARG A 791 4.17 -4.58 -32.47
C ARG A 791 5.30 -4.07 -33.37
N PRO A 792 6.26 -3.28 -32.85
CA PRO A 792 7.42 -2.85 -33.63
C PRO A 792 8.35 -4.05 -33.88
N ARG A 793 8.92 -4.13 -35.08
CA ARG A 793 9.87 -5.16 -35.52
C ARG A 793 11.26 -4.60 -35.77
N SER A 794 11.38 -3.29 -35.97
CA SER A 794 12.65 -2.57 -36.11
C SER A 794 12.66 -1.27 -35.31
N TRP A 795 13.82 -0.60 -35.23
CA TRP A 795 13.95 0.68 -34.54
C TRP A 795 13.17 1.80 -35.22
N GLU A 796 13.04 1.74 -36.55
CA GLU A 796 12.26 2.68 -37.36
C GLU A 796 10.77 2.62 -37.02
N ASP A 797 10.27 1.44 -36.62
CA ASP A 797 8.87 1.29 -36.20
C ASP A 797 8.51 2.09 -34.94
N LEU A 798 9.51 2.49 -34.15
CA LEU A 798 9.32 3.34 -32.97
C LEU A 798 9.20 4.83 -33.32
N GLN A 799 9.50 5.22 -34.56
CA GLN A 799 9.32 6.61 -35.00
C GLN A 799 7.85 7.02 -34.89
N GLY A 800 7.61 8.22 -34.35
CA GLY A 800 6.27 8.70 -34.03
C GLY A 800 5.66 8.11 -32.74
N ILE A 801 6.21 7.01 -32.22
CA ILE A 801 5.84 6.44 -30.91
C ILE A 801 6.72 7.06 -29.81
N MET A 802 8.01 7.23 -30.06
CA MET A 802 8.99 7.77 -29.13
C MET A 802 9.75 8.96 -29.74
N ASP A 803 10.49 9.71 -28.93
CA ASP A 803 11.43 10.71 -29.42
C ASP A 803 12.64 10.07 -30.13
N PRO A 804 13.09 10.61 -31.29
CA PRO A 804 14.23 10.05 -32.04
C PRO A 804 15.50 9.85 -31.19
N ASP A 805 15.82 10.80 -30.30
CA ASP A 805 16.97 10.68 -29.41
C ASP A 805 16.83 9.50 -28.43
N GLY A 806 15.61 9.27 -27.92
CA GLY A 806 15.32 8.12 -27.05
C GLY A 806 15.49 6.80 -27.80
N ILE A 807 15.03 6.73 -29.05
CA ILE A 807 15.21 5.56 -29.93
C ILE A 807 16.70 5.29 -30.16
N ALA A 808 17.47 6.33 -30.53
CA ALA A 808 18.91 6.19 -30.78
C ALA A 808 19.67 5.71 -29.54
N VAL A 809 19.31 6.21 -28.35
CA VAL A 809 19.89 5.76 -27.08
C VAL A 809 19.56 4.30 -26.80
N LEU A 810 18.31 3.88 -26.96
CA LEU A 810 17.92 2.46 -26.79
C LEU A 810 18.62 1.55 -27.80
N GLN A 811 18.66 1.95 -29.07
CA GLN A 811 19.32 1.22 -30.16
C GLN A 811 20.81 1.02 -29.90
N SER A 812 21.47 1.97 -29.22
CA SER A 812 22.89 1.85 -28.87
C SER A 812 23.20 0.79 -27.81
N MET A 813 22.20 0.34 -27.03
CA MET A 813 22.38 -0.57 -25.90
C MET A 813 21.71 -1.93 -26.10
N TYR A 814 20.63 -1.99 -26.87
CA TYR A 814 19.88 -3.21 -27.13
C TYR A 814 20.08 -3.66 -28.59
N PRO A 815 20.29 -4.95 -28.85
CA PRO A 815 20.46 -5.45 -30.22
C PRO A 815 19.15 -5.47 -31.02
N SER A 816 18.00 -5.53 -30.34
CA SER A 816 16.67 -5.59 -30.95
C SER A 816 15.64 -4.87 -30.08
N VAL A 817 14.58 -4.35 -30.72
CA VAL A 817 13.44 -3.74 -30.04
C VAL A 817 12.71 -4.72 -29.11
N ASP A 818 12.73 -6.02 -29.42
CA ASP A 818 12.10 -7.06 -28.60
C ASP A 818 12.78 -7.24 -27.24
N GLU A 819 14.03 -6.79 -27.09
CA GLU A 819 14.81 -6.96 -25.85
C GLU A 819 14.60 -5.82 -24.85
N VAL A 820 13.99 -4.71 -25.26
CA VAL A 820 13.86 -3.51 -24.42
C VAL A 820 12.93 -3.79 -23.24
N ASP A 821 13.39 -3.47 -22.02
CA ASP A 821 12.60 -3.59 -20.80
C ASP A 821 11.31 -2.75 -20.89
N LEU A 822 10.19 -3.30 -20.40
CA LEU A 822 8.89 -2.63 -20.42
C LEU A 822 8.95 -1.22 -19.81
N PHE A 823 9.62 -1.05 -18.66
CA PHE A 823 9.70 0.26 -18.00
C PHE A 823 10.42 1.31 -18.86
N ALA A 824 11.61 0.98 -19.39
CA ALA A 824 12.41 1.88 -20.22
C ALA A 824 11.65 2.37 -21.46
N ALA A 825 11.02 1.45 -22.19
CA ALA A 825 10.24 1.79 -23.36
C ALA A 825 8.94 2.51 -23.01
N GLY A 826 8.22 2.06 -21.97
CA GLY A 826 6.93 2.62 -21.59
C GLY A 826 6.98 4.09 -21.20
N VAL A 827 7.99 4.51 -20.43
CA VAL A 827 8.21 5.94 -20.10
C VAL A 827 8.76 6.76 -21.27
N SER A 828 9.28 6.10 -22.31
CA SER A 828 9.79 6.76 -23.52
C SER A 828 8.72 6.97 -24.59
N GLU A 829 7.51 6.40 -24.42
CA GLU A 829 6.39 6.65 -25.32
C GLU A 829 5.88 8.09 -25.19
N ARG A 830 5.56 8.71 -26.32
CA ARG A 830 4.81 9.96 -26.34
C ARG A 830 3.43 9.75 -25.69
N PRO A 831 2.91 10.73 -24.93
CA PRO A 831 1.57 10.66 -24.37
C PRO A 831 0.50 10.35 -25.43
N ALA A 832 -0.47 9.51 -25.08
CA ALA A 832 -1.64 9.26 -25.91
C ALA A 832 -2.53 10.52 -25.98
N PRO A 833 -3.36 10.68 -27.03
CA PRO A 833 -4.19 11.88 -27.18
C PRO A 833 -5.07 12.17 -25.97
N GLY A 834 -4.82 13.32 -25.31
CA GLY A 834 -5.56 13.77 -24.13
C GLY A 834 -5.26 13.00 -22.84
N ALA A 835 -4.26 12.14 -22.82
CA ALA A 835 -3.79 11.38 -21.66
C ALA A 835 -2.42 11.88 -21.21
N LEU A 836 -2.06 11.62 -19.96
CA LEU A 836 -0.70 11.81 -19.46
C LEU A 836 0.23 10.71 -19.99
N LEU A 837 -0.25 9.47 -20.03
CA LEU A 837 0.56 8.28 -20.32
C LEU A 837 0.64 7.98 -21.81
N GLY A 838 1.71 7.30 -22.22
CA GLY A 838 1.80 6.67 -23.53
C GLY A 838 0.77 5.53 -23.71
N PRO A 839 0.48 5.12 -24.97
CA PRO A 839 -0.53 4.11 -25.26
C PRO A 839 -0.39 2.77 -24.50
N THR A 840 0.84 2.28 -24.30
CA THR A 840 1.07 0.99 -23.64
C THR A 840 0.80 1.07 -22.14
N PHE A 841 1.29 2.12 -21.47
CA PHE A 841 1.00 2.33 -20.05
C PHE A 841 -0.46 2.72 -19.81
N THR A 842 -1.09 3.48 -20.72
CA THR A 842 -2.54 3.74 -20.68
C THR A 842 -3.34 2.43 -20.69
N CYS A 843 -2.92 1.46 -21.52
CA CYS A 843 -3.55 0.15 -21.58
C CYS A 843 -3.38 -0.65 -20.28
N ILE A 844 -2.16 -0.77 -19.75
CA ILE A 844 -1.88 -1.59 -18.54
C ILE A 844 -2.50 -0.94 -17.29
N VAL A 845 -2.35 0.37 -17.11
CA VAL A 845 -2.94 1.11 -15.98
C VAL A 845 -4.47 1.07 -16.08
N GLY A 846 -5.03 1.28 -17.28
CA GLY A 846 -6.47 1.20 -17.50
C GLY A 846 -7.06 -0.19 -17.27
N ASP A 847 -6.37 -1.27 -17.64
CA ASP A 847 -6.77 -2.65 -17.31
C ASP A 847 -6.89 -2.83 -15.80
N GLN A 848 -5.87 -2.41 -15.04
CA GLN A 848 -5.88 -2.59 -13.59
C GLN A 848 -7.03 -1.82 -12.93
N PHE A 849 -7.22 -0.53 -13.25
CA PHE A 849 -8.33 0.23 -12.67
C PHE A 849 -9.70 -0.25 -13.18
N GLY A 850 -9.78 -0.80 -14.39
CA GLY A 850 -10.97 -1.51 -14.89
C GLY A 850 -11.31 -2.73 -14.02
N ARG A 851 -10.30 -3.55 -13.67
CA ARG A 851 -10.44 -4.69 -12.76
C ARG A 851 -10.83 -4.27 -11.34
N LEU A 852 -10.23 -3.21 -10.81
CA LEU A 852 -10.55 -2.71 -9.47
C LEU A 852 -11.99 -2.19 -9.39
N ARG A 853 -12.52 -1.58 -10.46
CA ARG A 853 -13.92 -1.14 -10.50
C ARG A 853 -14.89 -2.31 -10.62
N ARG A 854 -14.60 -3.26 -11.52
CA ARG A 854 -15.54 -4.33 -11.90
C ARG A 854 -15.40 -5.58 -11.02
N GLY A 855 -14.25 -5.82 -10.41
CA GLY A 855 -14.01 -6.99 -9.54
C GLY A 855 -14.16 -6.70 -8.05
N ASP A 856 -14.50 -5.46 -7.67
CA ASP A 856 -14.71 -5.06 -6.28
C ASP A 856 -16.20 -4.97 -5.93
N ARG A 857 -16.68 -5.92 -5.12
CA ARG A 857 -18.06 -5.97 -4.64
C ARG A 857 -18.45 -4.76 -3.78
N PHE A 858 -17.46 -4.09 -3.21
CA PHE A 858 -17.62 -2.95 -2.32
C PHE A 858 -17.31 -1.61 -3.01
N PHE A 859 -17.18 -1.59 -4.34
CA PHE A 859 -17.02 -0.34 -5.09
C PHE A 859 -18.21 0.58 -4.83
N TYR A 860 -17.95 1.86 -4.55
CA TYR A 860 -18.95 2.73 -3.92
C TYR A 860 -20.25 2.88 -4.71
N GLU A 861 -20.23 2.88 -6.05
CA GLU A 861 -21.44 3.02 -6.88
C GLU A 861 -22.21 1.72 -7.10
N GLU A 862 -21.68 0.58 -6.66
CA GLU A 862 -22.26 -0.72 -7.00
C GLU A 862 -23.57 -0.96 -6.25
N GLY A 863 -24.62 -1.26 -7.01
CA GLY A 863 -25.95 -1.58 -6.49
C GLY A 863 -26.11 -3.04 -6.09
N ASN A 864 -27.21 -3.36 -5.41
CA ASN A 864 -27.60 -4.73 -5.06
C ASN A 864 -26.59 -5.49 -4.20
N GLN A 865 -25.76 -4.79 -3.43
CA GLN A 865 -24.84 -5.37 -2.44
C GLN A 865 -25.27 -4.96 -1.03
N PRO A 866 -25.00 -5.77 0.00
CA PRO A 866 -25.21 -5.33 1.39
C PRO A 866 -24.41 -4.07 1.75
N SER A 867 -23.34 -3.80 1.02
CA SER A 867 -22.49 -2.62 1.12
C SER A 867 -22.91 -1.46 0.23
N SER A 868 -24.01 -1.55 -0.54
CA SER A 868 -24.48 -0.47 -1.40
C SER A 868 -24.89 0.75 -0.57
N PHE A 869 -24.41 1.93 -0.94
CA PHE A 869 -24.90 3.18 -0.36
C PHE A 869 -26.33 3.46 -0.83
N LYS A 870 -27.12 4.19 -0.05
CA LYS A 870 -28.45 4.64 -0.49
C LYS A 870 -28.32 5.72 -1.59
N PRO A 871 -29.35 5.95 -2.42
CA PRO A 871 -29.26 6.93 -3.51
C PRO A 871 -28.86 8.34 -3.04
N GLU A 872 -29.39 8.79 -1.90
CA GLU A 872 -29.07 10.07 -1.28
C GLU A 872 -27.61 10.15 -0.78
N GLN A 873 -27.07 9.05 -0.25
CA GLN A 873 -25.67 8.95 0.17
C GLN A 873 -24.73 9.01 -1.04
N LEU A 874 -25.05 8.30 -2.12
CA LEU A 874 -24.30 8.36 -3.38
C LEU A 874 -24.28 9.75 -3.97
N GLN A 875 -25.40 10.48 -3.90
CA GLN A 875 -25.46 11.86 -4.38
C GLN A 875 -24.51 12.77 -3.60
N GLN A 876 -24.32 12.53 -2.29
CA GLN A 876 -23.35 13.28 -1.49
C GLN A 876 -21.90 12.86 -1.78
N LEU A 877 -21.62 11.56 -1.90
CA LEU A 877 -20.27 11.06 -2.25
C LEU A 877 -19.77 11.60 -3.59
N ARG A 878 -20.66 11.77 -4.57
CA ARG A 878 -20.34 12.35 -5.88
C ARG A 878 -20.00 13.85 -5.86
N ARG A 879 -20.19 14.52 -4.71
CA ARG A 879 -19.78 15.92 -4.52
C ARG A 879 -18.38 16.04 -3.94
N THR A 880 -17.82 14.96 -3.39
CA THR A 880 -16.49 14.99 -2.80
C THR A 880 -15.45 15.33 -3.86
N SER A 881 -14.49 16.18 -3.49
CA SER A 881 -13.32 16.48 -4.31
C SER A 881 -12.07 16.53 -3.46
N LEU A 882 -10.90 16.35 -4.08
CA LEU A 882 -9.64 16.46 -3.33
C LEU A 882 -9.44 17.86 -2.75
N ALA A 883 -9.90 18.91 -3.47
CA ALA A 883 -9.93 20.27 -2.95
C ALA A 883 -10.76 20.40 -1.65
N ARG A 884 -11.92 19.73 -1.58
CA ARG A 884 -12.76 19.71 -0.38
C ARG A 884 -12.06 19.03 0.79
N VAL A 885 -11.49 17.85 0.57
CA VAL A 885 -10.75 17.10 1.60
C VAL A 885 -9.60 17.94 2.15
N LEU A 886 -8.83 18.62 1.28
CA LEU A 886 -7.75 19.50 1.72
C LEU A 886 -8.28 20.70 2.53
N CYS A 887 -9.35 21.35 2.08
CA CYS A 887 -9.95 22.48 2.80
C CYS A 887 -10.51 22.08 4.19
N ASP A 888 -10.97 20.84 4.38
CA ASP A 888 -11.55 20.39 5.65
C ASP A 888 -10.54 19.87 6.66
N ASN A 889 -9.33 19.50 6.20
CA ASN A 889 -8.36 18.76 7.01
C ASN A 889 -7.00 19.45 7.13
N THR A 890 -6.91 20.72 6.73
CA THR A 890 -5.73 21.58 6.93
C THR A 890 -6.03 22.63 7.99
N ASP A 891 -4.99 23.27 8.52
CA ASP A 891 -5.13 24.12 9.70
C ASP A 891 -5.67 25.51 9.32
N ASN A 892 -5.12 26.14 8.28
CA ASN A 892 -5.42 27.52 7.84
C ASN A 892 -5.39 27.71 6.31
N ILE A 893 -6.03 26.81 5.55
CA ILE A 893 -6.28 27.02 4.12
C ILE A 893 -7.67 27.64 3.92
N ALA A 894 -7.69 28.93 3.62
CA ALA A 894 -8.92 29.67 3.35
C ALA A 894 -9.33 29.65 1.86
N LEU A 895 -8.35 29.59 0.95
CA LEU A 895 -8.55 29.65 -0.49
C LEU A 895 -7.94 28.42 -1.17
N MET A 896 -8.69 27.80 -2.08
CA MET A 896 -8.25 26.62 -2.84
C MET A 896 -8.85 26.67 -4.26
N GLN A 897 -8.11 26.17 -5.26
CA GLN A 897 -8.72 25.97 -6.58
C GLN A 897 -9.61 24.71 -6.57
N PRO A 898 -10.81 24.73 -7.17
CA PRO A 898 -11.73 23.59 -7.17
C PRO A 898 -11.14 22.32 -7.78
N LEU A 899 -10.33 22.46 -8.83
CA LEU A 899 -9.64 21.36 -9.48
C LEU A 899 -8.20 21.30 -8.96
N ALA A 900 -7.99 20.64 -7.82
CA ALA A 900 -6.72 20.67 -7.08
C ALA A 900 -5.52 20.15 -7.88
N PHE A 901 -5.73 19.17 -8.78
CA PHE A 901 -4.68 18.63 -9.65
C PHE A 901 -4.21 19.57 -10.75
N PHE A 902 -4.96 20.63 -11.05
CA PHE A 902 -4.59 21.61 -12.06
C PHE A 902 -4.15 22.91 -11.42
N HIS A 903 -3.24 23.62 -12.10
CA HIS A 903 -2.87 24.95 -11.66
C HIS A 903 -4.09 25.88 -11.56
N ALA A 904 -4.01 26.81 -10.61
CA ALA A 904 -4.94 27.93 -10.56
C ALA A 904 -4.85 28.71 -11.88
N SER A 905 -6.00 29.00 -12.46
CA SER A 905 -6.10 29.75 -13.72
C SER A 905 -7.40 30.54 -13.71
N PHE A 906 -7.64 31.32 -14.76
CA PHE A 906 -8.85 32.14 -14.82
C PHE A 906 -10.15 31.33 -14.82
N VAL A 907 -10.13 30.10 -15.32
CA VAL A 907 -11.28 29.16 -15.31
C VAL A 907 -11.19 28.12 -14.18
N ASN A 908 -10.14 28.15 -13.36
CA ASN A 908 -9.93 27.33 -12.16
C ASN A 908 -9.39 28.21 -11.04
N GLN A 909 -10.11 29.27 -10.72
CA GLN A 909 -9.65 30.28 -9.77
C GLN A 909 -9.58 29.71 -8.36
N ARG A 910 -8.68 30.25 -7.54
CA ARG A 910 -8.72 30.00 -6.11
C ARG A 910 -9.94 30.70 -5.53
N VAL A 911 -10.83 29.94 -4.91
CA VAL A 911 -12.05 30.44 -4.28
C VAL A 911 -12.02 30.11 -2.79
N ALA A 912 -12.90 30.75 -2.03
CA ALA A 912 -13.04 30.43 -0.61
C ALA A 912 -13.42 28.96 -0.43
N CYS A 913 -12.83 28.32 0.59
CA CYS A 913 -13.13 26.93 0.93
C CYS A 913 -14.59 26.70 1.37
N ASN A 914 -15.44 27.71 1.49
CA ASN A 914 -16.88 27.57 1.71
C ASN A 914 -17.72 27.84 0.44
N SER A 915 -17.08 28.10 -0.70
CA SER A 915 -17.75 28.34 -1.97
C SER A 915 -18.49 27.10 -2.46
N ASP A 916 -19.61 27.30 -3.16
CA ASP A 916 -20.37 26.23 -3.84
C ASP A 916 -19.59 25.53 -4.96
N ALA A 917 -18.43 26.08 -5.34
CA ALA A 917 -17.48 25.45 -6.24
C ALA A 917 -16.66 24.33 -5.55
N ILE A 918 -16.63 24.29 -4.21
CA ILE A 918 -15.96 23.25 -3.40
C ILE A 918 -17.00 22.69 -2.40
N PRO A 919 -18.02 21.96 -2.90
CA PRO A 919 -19.16 21.56 -2.08
C PRO A 919 -18.75 20.61 -0.96
N ARG A 920 -19.45 20.71 0.17
CA ARG A 920 -19.30 19.80 1.32
C ARG A 920 -20.14 18.54 1.10
N LEU A 921 -19.59 17.41 1.56
CA LEU A 921 -20.38 16.19 1.75
C LEU A 921 -21.34 16.44 2.92
N ASP A 922 -22.64 16.26 2.67
CA ASP A 922 -23.66 16.38 3.71
C ASP A 922 -23.88 15.03 4.42
N ILE A 923 -23.30 14.89 5.60
CA ILE A 923 -23.38 13.66 6.40
C ILE A 923 -24.81 13.31 6.84
N ARG A 924 -25.76 14.26 6.78
CA ARG A 924 -27.17 14.00 7.13
C ARG A 924 -27.82 12.96 6.22
N ALA A 925 -27.26 12.67 5.04
CA ALA A 925 -27.69 11.54 4.21
C ALA A 925 -27.51 10.17 4.91
N TRP A 926 -26.73 10.08 5.99
CA TRP A 926 -26.60 8.90 6.84
C TRP A 926 -27.52 8.90 8.06
N ALA A 927 -28.43 9.88 8.22
CA ALA A 927 -29.27 10.00 9.43
C ALA A 927 -30.16 8.77 9.69
N ASN A 928 -30.59 8.10 8.61
CA ASN A 928 -31.40 6.88 8.68
C ASN A 928 -30.58 5.61 8.42
N GLU A 929 -29.25 5.70 8.47
CA GLU A 929 -28.38 4.53 8.34
C GLU A 929 -28.57 3.64 9.57
N ARG A 930 -28.57 2.32 9.34
CA ARG A 930 -28.64 1.34 10.42
C ARG A 930 -27.28 0.68 10.57
N PRO A 931 -26.84 0.40 11.80
CA PRO A 931 -25.66 -0.41 11.99
C PRO A 931 -25.89 -1.81 11.42
N SER A 932 -24.82 -2.43 10.92
CA SER A 932 -24.87 -3.83 10.52
C SER A 932 -24.94 -4.70 11.77
N ASN A 933 -25.76 -5.77 11.75
CA ASN A 933 -25.58 -6.86 12.70
C ASN A 933 -24.20 -7.48 12.38
N PHE A 934 -23.22 -7.33 13.27
CA PHE A 934 -21.88 -7.87 13.13
C PHE A 934 -21.83 -9.37 13.44
#